data_AF-A0A0C1LJ88-F1
#
_entry.id   AF-A0A0C1LJ88-F1
#
_cell.length_a   1.000
_cell.length_b   1.000
_cell.length_c   1.000
_cell.angle_alpha   90.00
_cell.angle_beta   90.00
_cell.angle_gamma   90.00
#
_symmetry.space_group_name_H-M   'P 1'
#
loop_
_entity.id
_entity.type
_entity.pdbx_description
1 polymer ?
#
loop_
_entity_poly.entity_id
_entity_poly.type
_entity_poly.pdbx_seq_one_letter_code
_entity_poly.pdbx_strand_id
1 'polypeptide(L)'
;MLSGTKASILCFPQKFTGNSISLHILFVPREDPLIPFTTELIPGTPVAAFAKAKLKFAAKLIPSLELLPSPSTVVDSVDLLTDFPDDPEPVFQALKDNFNITIAANELKPLPKNSTFIRKYLPKSYRNAFDFTHPRSPRFGVVDDEYLCAMKKESPPGTKDFNNDDLSWGKVYAMLLRQPELCKRLGMLYKTTVPLPQADYFKNGGWIYLDLATGSDYFGNAAADKVLIKKYAARLPKLSVERTLFAPIQFFVTDDVQAGNFDVLFKEAADFDDGFTNIVHCMQPQKSNPVLEADQDGLPPVSDFGIRIGWEDEQLLEWLNRLLRRPDHSGASAEPIVDAPVGVLNYRIDVKDADDPAAKWHSLNKVAGELSIAGVDLGQFSGEFGVEVAPTQLDGYKEGIFWLPAYFSQWDGTSVVLKEDRAMKLYGMGSATPRPVNPVGLDQVELLYGKTYRFRVRMADMTGGGPTEKDNPLHSIPSQHAACRFRRYLPPAGVKVHPLQNTYKIYRPLLGYPALLFTGLDNALDLLEADLPVAKKDKREPGYPDPDVVTLRIEVAVKGLGAQTFYPLYTTTRDFPSVLTEPINLGLSFVDARVIKFNDPATLGDLPATPATGNLILPTARDIRITVTPVCKEDPLAEYFGSEEARYGRPTELFTRADSNDESGLFTMDAGNPGKHLKGIMLQPDEKMMSRLAAAIDLETNGLTLFGKPGQRVVFGCCREVNHLLSPENGSISFSSQADLVKQWIVVVSLELNRDWSWNALHDKSFTIKRNGVETGTIDLLRTASSVALQEADRGKTTLVFIDAVDPKPKNDDFPRPLRLKYEIEPNLLHNPVIAPPEKPELEIHLPVAVIPAQLPKVLSAGIALSHYTRDHDGYAWSRTRQKMLWLEFEEPVRDPVDNYFVYVKAYAPDPLLVNSGVDVGEIGETSAYIDPELIRVITPGHSDDRAGLNAMQQMIPCAHPDRENPRHFLLPLPTGMTGDAPELFGFFTYEICVGHKDTWSTAQGRFGRTIRLSGVQHPAPSLVCSVSRNDQGVSVTAPYARAVLEGKELTTGFATEAWALLYAQVKTVDNKDHRNILLSRKRMGIGHNDFMYLQHVGIADWINNEIIDSLGQYGIDKNAPLSCMVIELLPNTEPDSDPLGGDLGYTRIYRTSQLEPVPEVCCVNC
;
A
#
# COMPACT_ATOMS: atom_id res chain seq x y z
N MET A 1 17.84 34.90 -70.26
CA MET A 1 19.02 35.70 -70.64
C MET A 1 20.16 35.23 -69.76
N LEU A 2 21.29 34.82 -70.34
CA LEU A 2 22.52 34.50 -69.60
C LEU A 2 22.95 35.76 -68.83
N SER A 3 23.28 35.63 -67.54
CA SER A 3 23.89 36.72 -66.77
C SER A 3 25.23 37.09 -67.43
N GLY A 4 25.41 38.34 -67.86
CA GLY A 4 26.67 38.83 -68.44
C GLY A 4 27.87 38.82 -67.48
N THR A 5 27.63 38.65 -66.16
CA THR A 5 28.69 38.60 -65.14
C THR A 5 29.45 37.28 -65.14
N LYS A 6 30.78 37.35 -65.24
CA LYS A 6 31.73 36.23 -65.26
C LYS A 6 32.53 36.06 -63.98
N ALA A 7 32.74 37.14 -63.21
CA ALA A 7 33.41 37.09 -61.90
C ALA A 7 32.88 38.13 -60.92
N SER A 8 33.31 38.01 -59.66
CA SER A 8 33.05 39.00 -58.62
C SER A 8 34.31 39.25 -57.79
N ILE A 9 34.58 40.51 -57.47
CA ILE A 9 35.68 40.95 -56.62
C ILE A 9 35.08 41.46 -55.31
N LEU A 10 35.49 40.87 -54.20
CA LEU A 10 35.10 41.27 -52.84
C LEU A 10 36.33 41.75 -52.06
N CYS A 11 36.09 42.69 -51.16
CA CYS A 11 37.12 43.43 -50.44
C CYS A 11 36.95 43.21 -48.93
N PHE A 12 37.93 42.62 -48.24
CA PHE A 12 37.83 42.31 -46.81
C PHE A 12 38.97 42.95 -46.01
N PRO A 13 38.79 44.19 -45.50
CA PRO A 13 39.70 44.81 -44.55
C PRO A 13 39.83 43.97 -43.27
N GLN A 14 41.06 43.86 -42.76
CA GLN A 14 41.40 43.02 -41.59
C GLN A 14 41.86 43.86 -40.40
N LYS A 15 42.74 44.83 -40.65
CA LYS A 15 43.35 45.65 -39.60
C LYS A 15 43.79 46.99 -40.13
N PHE A 16 43.61 48.04 -39.34
CA PHE A 16 44.17 49.37 -39.59
C PHE A 16 45.32 49.62 -38.62
N THR A 17 46.51 49.97 -39.13
CA THR A 17 47.75 50.17 -38.36
C THR A 17 48.10 51.65 -38.11
N GLY A 18 47.22 52.57 -38.46
CA GLY A 18 47.46 54.02 -38.39
C GLY A 18 47.86 54.66 -39.71
N ASN A 19 48.61 53.95 -40.58
CA ASN A 19 49.02 54.46 -41.90
C ASN A 19 48.74 53.49 -43.07
N SER A 20 48.28 52.28 -42.77
CA SER A 20 47.95 51.28 -43.77
C SER A 20 46.80 50.39 -43.31
N ILE A 21 46.14 49.75 -44.27
CA ILE A 21 45.07 48.78 -44.04
C ILE A 21 45.51 47.42 -44.58
N SER A 22 45.58 46.42 -43.70
CA SER A 22 45.71 45.02 -44.11
C SER A 22 44.41 44.55 -44.73
N LEU A 23 44.48 43.91 -45.90
CA LEU A 23 43.32 43.61 -46.74
C LEU A 23 43.43 42.20 -47.34
N HIS A 24 42.32 41.47 -47.37
CA HIS A 24 42.16 40.29 -48.20
C HIS A 24 41.30 40.60 -49.42
N ILE A 25 41.70 40.08 -50.58
CA ILE A 25 41.01 40.20 -51.87
C ILE A 25 40.44 38.85 -52.20
N LEU A 26 39.13 38.77 -52.49
CA LEU A 26 38.51 37.56 -52.98
C LEU A 26 38.03 37.76 -54.41
N PHE A 27 38.63 37.05 -55.36
CA PHE A 27 38.21 36.97 -56.75
C PHE A 27 37.49 35.63 -56.97
N VAL A 28 36.19 35.69 -57.26
CA VAL A 28 35.37 34.49 -57.47
C VAL A 28 34.93 34.40 -58.93
N PRO A 29 35.49 33.46 -59.72
CA PRO A 29 34.96 33.14 -61.05
C PRO A 29 33.57 32.49 -60.93
N ARG A 30 32.74 32.63 -61.97
CA ARG A 30 31.39 32.04 -62.02
C ARG A 30 31.27 30.81 -62.91
N GLU A 31 32.23 30.59 -63.80
CA GLU A 31 32.20 29.51 -64.81
C GLU A 31 33.38 28.55 -64.63
N ASP A 32 33.56 27.59 -65.56
CA ASP A 32 34.69 26.66 -65.53
C ASP A 32 36.02 27.45 -65.61
N PRO A 33 36.96 27.25 -64.66
CA PRO A 33 38.19 28.04 -64.60
C PRO A 33 39.21 27.63 -65.67
N LEU A 34 39.00 26.51 -66.37
CA LEU A 34 39.87 25.95 -67.40
C LEU A 34 39.48 26.42 -68.82
N ILE A 35 38.32 27.08 -68.98
CA ILE A 35 37.90 27.67 -70.26
C ILE A 35 38.21 29.17 -70.32
N PRO A 36 38.34 29.78 -71.51
CA PRO A 36 38.51 31.23 -71.67
C PRO A 36 37.42 32.02 -70.91
N PHE A 37 37.83 33.08 -70.20
CA PHE A 37 36.96 33.84 -69.28
C PHE A 37 35.72 34.47 -69.95
N THR A 38 35.86 34.88 -71.21
CA THR A 38 34.75 35.34 -72.05
C THR A 38 35.08 35.06 -73.51
N THR A 39 34.07 35.10 -74.38
CA THR A 39 34.28 35.20 -75.84
C THR A 39 35.03 36.49 -76.17
N GLU A 40 35.80 36.51 -77.27
CA GLU A 40 36.57 37.69 -77.70
C GLU A 40 35.67 38.93 -77.86
N LEU A 41 35.67 39.80 -76.83
CA LEU A 41 35.02 41.13 -76.90
C LEU A 41 35.85 42.11 -77.76
N ILE A 42 37.14 41.82 -77.91
CA ILE A 42 38.09 42.53 -78.77
C ILE A 42 38.59 41.51 -79.81
N PRO A 43 38.23 41.65 -81.09
CA PRO A 43 38.59 40.68 -82.12
C PRO A 43 40.10 40.42 -82.21
N GLY A 44 40.50 39.15 -82.24
CA GLY A 44 41.91 38.73 -82.40
C GLY A 44 42.77 38.80 -81.14
N THR A 45 42.16 39.08 -79.98
CA THR A 45 42.85 39.06 -78.68
C THR A 45 42.36 37.86 -77.86
N PRO A 46 43.14 36.77 -77.76
CA PRO A 46 42.73 35.61 -76.97
C PRO A 46 42.64 36.00 -75.49
N VAL A 47 41.53 35.63 -74.85
CA VAL A 47 41.28 35.87 -73.42
C VAL A 47 41.73 34.65 -72.63
N ALA A 48 42.66 34.83 -71.67
CA ALA A 48 43.15 33.73 -70.84
C ALA A 48 42.02 33.06 -70.03
N ALA A 49 42.13 31.75 -69.80
CA ALA A 49 41.32 31.06 -68.79
C ALA A 49 41.71 31.53 -67.38
N PHE A 50 40.81 31.43 -66.39
CA PHE A 50 41.10 31.89 -65.02
C PHE A 50 42.31 31.18 -64.43
N ALA A 51 42.45 29.87 -64.69
CA ALA A 51 43.59 29.06 -64.28
C ALA A 51 44.95 29.52 -64.85
N LYS A 52 44.97 30.46 -65.81
CA LYS A 52 46.19 31.02 -66.43
C LYS A 52 46.31 32.54 -66.24
N ALA A 53 45.29 33.18 -65.66
CA ALA A 53 45.20 34.63 -65.60
C ALA A 53 46.06 35.19 -64.48
N LYS A 54 46.91 36.17 -64.79
CA LYS A 54 47.76 36.91 -63.85
C LYS A 54 47.06 38.20 -63.42
N LEU A 55 46.24 38.09 -62.39
CA LEU A 55 45.48 39.22 -61.86
C LEU A 55 46.36 40.18 -61.06
N LYS A 56 46.14 41.48 -61.28
CA LYS A 56 46.72 42.58 -60.50
C LYS A 56 45.60 43.52 -60.09
N PHE A 57 45.69 44.08 -58.89
CA PHE A 57 44.60 44.84 -58.30
C PHE A 57 45.01 46.28 -57.97
N ALA A 58 44.05 47.18 -58.00
CA ALA A 58 44.16 48.54 -57.48
C ALA A 58 43.07 48.78 -56.44
N ALA A 59 43.44 49.30 -55.27
CA ALA A 59 42.49 49.76 -54.27
C ALA A 59 41.94 51.12 -54.66
N LYS A 60 40.61 51.25 -54.58
CA LYS A 60 39.86 52.49 -54.82
C LYS A 60 39.38 53.02 -53.48
N LEU A 61 39.79 54.23 -53.13
CA LEU A 61 39.61 54.83 -51.81
C LEU A 61 38.59 55.98 -51.87
N ILE A 62 37.58 55.91 -50.99
CA ILE A 62 36.50 56.92 -50.91
C ILE A 62 36.40 57.39 -49.44
N PRO A 63 37.02 58.52 -49.05
CA PRO A 63 37.05 59.01 -47.66
C PRO A 63 35.77 59.74 -47.23
N SER A 64 34.61 59.26 -47.69
CA SER A 64 33.29 59.81 -47.34
C SER A 64 32.23 58.70 -47.31
N LEU A 65 31.27 58.83 -46.40
CA LEU A 65 30.09 57.96 -46.28
C LEU A 65 28.80 58.66 -46.79
N GLU A 66 28.90 59.87 -47.35
CA GLU A 66 27.73 60.65 -47.79
C GLU A 66 26.99 60.02 -48.98
N LEU A 67 27.72 59.30 -49.84
CA LEU A 67 27.19 58.60 -51.00
C LEU A 67 27.55 57.11 -50.94
N LEU A 68 26.71 56.30 -51.60
CA LEU A 68 27.03 54.90 -51.87
C LEU A 68 28.27 54.79 -52.77
N PRO A 69 29.05 53.70 -52.67
CA PRO A 69 30.29 53.55 -53.42
C PRO A 69 30.00 53.39 -54.92
N SER A 70 30.53 54.31 -55.72
CA SER A 70 30.50 54.26 -57.18
C SER A 70 31.89 54.60 -57.76
N PRO A 71 32.18 54.22 -59.02
CA PRO A 71 33.41 54.63 -59.69
C PRO A 71 33.61 56.15 -59.72
N SER A 72 32.53 56.94 -59.77
CA SER A 72 32.58 58.41 -59.76
C SER A 72 32.88 59.04 -58.39
N THR A 73 32.75 58.28 -57.30
CA THR A 73 33.04 58.75 -55.94
C THR A 73 34.49 58.50 -55.49
N VAL A 74 35.29 57.81 -56.31
CA VAL A 74 36.70 57.50 -55.99
C VAL A 74 37.53 58.77 -55.94
N VAL A 75 38.25 58.96 -54.84
CA VAL A 75 39.17 60.10 -54.65
C VAL A 75 40.61 59.71 -54.97
N ASP A 76 41.05 58.56 -54.47
CA ASP A 76 42.41 58.05 -54.70
C ASP A 76 42.40 56.58 -55.17
N SER A 77 43.43 56.21 -55.92
CA SER A 77 43.65 54.84 -56.41
C SER A 77 45.07 54.42 -56.12
N VAL A 78 45.24 53.24 -55.51
CA VAL A 78 46.55 52.70 -55.11
C VAL A 78 46.75 51.33 -55.76
N ASP A 79 47.75 51.19 -56.62
CA ASP A 79 48.11 49.89 -57.19
C ASP A 79 48.66 48.98 -56.08
N LEU A 80 48.19 47.73 -56.03
CA LEU A 80 48.50 46.79 -54.95
C LEU A 80 49.58 45.80 -55.37
N LEU A 81 50.45 45.49 -54.42
CA LEU A 81 51.37 44.36 -54.53
C LEU A 81 50.63 43.09 -54.11
N THR A 82 50.44 42.18 -55.05
CA THR A 82 49.79 40.89 -54.83
C THR A 82 50.64 39.78 -55.41
N ASP A 83 50.88 38.74 -54.62
CA ASP A 83 51.63 37.57 -55.07
C ASP A 83 50.74 36.67 -55.93
N PHE A 84 51.19 36.34 -57.14
CA PHE A 84 50.49 35.38 -58.00
C PHE A 84 50.93 33.95 -57.64
N PRO A 85 50.01 32.98 -57.51
CA PRO A 85 50.38 31.59 -57.21
C PRO A 85 51.09 30.90 -58.38
N ASP A 86 52.00 29.96 -58.08
CA ASP A 86 52.69 29.16 -59.09
C ASP A 86 51.72 28.18 -59.78
N ASP A 87 51.34 28.46 -61.03
CA ASP A 87 50.56 27.61 -61.94
C ASP A 87 49.34 26.88 -61.30
N PRO A 88 48.17 27.55 -61.16
CA PRO A 88 46.99 26.97 -60.52
C PRO A 88 46.25 25.92 -61.37
N GLU A 89 46.58 25.78 -62.66
CA GLU A 89 45.91 24.87 -63.61
C GLU A 89 45.90 23.39 -63.16
N PRO A 90 47.01 22.78 -62.69
CA PRO A 90 47.02 21.39 -62.24
C PRO A 90 46.09 21.12 -61.05
N VAL A 91 45.92 22.10 -60.16
CA VAL A 91 45.03 21.99 -59.00
C VAL A 91 43.57 22.05 -59.45
N PHE A 92 43.23 22.92 -60.41
CA PHE A 92 41.88 22.94 -61.00
C PHE A 92 41.57 21.66 -61.78
N GLN A 93 42.54 21.08 -62.48
CA GLN A 93 42.36 19.79 -63.15
C GLN A 93 42.13 18.67 -62.13
N ALA A 94 42.92 18.61 -61.05
CA ALA A 94 42.71 17.65 -59.97
C ALA A 94 41.31 17.78 -59.34
N LEU A 95 40.81 19.01 -59.12
CA LEU A 95 39.45 19.23 -58.64
C LEU A 95 38.40 18.71 -59.62
N LYS A 96 38.56 18.97 -60.92
CA LYS A 96 37.65 18.49 -61.98
C LYS A 96 37.60 16.97 -62.07
N ASP A 97 38.73 16.30 -61.87
CA ASP A 97 38.82 14.84 -61.94
C ASP A 97 38.23 14.14 -60.70
N ASN A 98 38.18 14.84 -59.55
CA ASN A 98 37.68 14.28 -58.29
C ASN A 98 36.23 14.68 -57.96
N PHE A 99 35.71 15.74 -58.57
CA PHE A 99 34.30 16.16 -58.40
C PHE A 99 33.48 15.85 -59.65
N ASN A 100 32.25 15.36 -59.46
CA ASN A 100 31.30 15.12 -60.55
C ASN A 100 30.63 16.44 -60.99
N ILE A 101 31.38 17.28 -61.73
CA ILE A 101 30.93 18.62 -62.17
C ILE A 101 30.14 18.52 -63.48
N THR A 102 28.84 18.26 -63.38
CA THR A 102 27.93 18.05 -64.54
C THR A 102 26.92 19.19 -64.74
N ILE A 103 26.72 20.04 -63.73
CA ILE A 103 25.77 21.15 -63.79
C ILE A 103 26.47 22.39 -64.37
N ALA A 104 25.95 22.90 -65.48
CA ALA A 104 26.43 24.15 -66.07
C ALA A 104 26.27 25.31 -65.08
N ALA A 105 27.31 26.14 -64.93
CA ALA A 105 27.33 27.18 -63.90
C ALA A 105 26.29 28.30 -64.10
N ASN A 106 25.70 28.39 -65.30
CA ASN A 106 24.75 29.43 -65.72
C ASN A 106 23.29 28.97 -65.73
N GLU A 107 22.98 27.77 -65.23
CA GLU A 107 21.58 27.35 -65.13
C GLU A 107 20.86 28.18 -64.07
N LEU A 108 20.05 29.15 -64.52
CA LEU A 108 19.17 29.92 -63.67
C LEU A 108 18.17 28.97 -63.02
N LYS A 109 18.45 28.52 -61.80
CA LYS A 109 17.49 27.72 -61.05
C LYS A 109 16.21 28.55 -60.86
N PRO A 110 15.03 27.92 -60.99
CA PRO A 110 13.77 28.60 -60.71
C PRO A 110 13.80 29.19 -59.31
N LEU A 111 13.30 30.43 -59.20
CA LEU A 111 13.27 31.16 -57.94
C LEU A 111 12.46 30.39 -56.88
N PRO A 112 12.88 30.40 -55.61
CA PRO A 112 12.10 29.80 -54.54
C PRO A 112 10.68 30.38 -54.44
N LYS A 113 9.70 29.53 -54.11
CA LYS A 113 8.32 29.97 -53.84
C LYS A 113 8.26 30.89 -52.61
N ASN A 114 7.22 31.72 -52.51
CA ASN A 114 6.98 32.65 -51.39
C ASN A 114 6.75 31.92 -50.06
N SER A 115 6.35 30.65 -50.15
CA SER A 115 6.20 29.73 -49.03
C SER A 115 7.54 29.17 -48.54
N THR A 116 8.65 29.44 -49.24
CA THR A 116 10.00 29.02 -48.86
C THR A 116 10.68 30.13 -48.09
N PHE A 117 10.83 29.94 -46.79
CA PHE A 117 11.51 30.87 -45.89
C PHE A 117 12.09 30.10 -44.69
N ILE A 118 12.95 30.77 -43.92
CA ILE A 118 13.60 30.20 -42.75
C ILE A 118 12.91 30.72 -41.49
N ARG A 119 12.65 29.83 -40.53
CA ARG A 119 12.21 30.13 -39.17
C ARG A 119 13.24 29.69 -38.15
N LYS A 120 13.13 30.24 -36.95
CA LYS A 120 13.97 29.84 -35.80
C LYS A 120 13.18 29.96 -34.50
N TYR A 121 13.32 28.94 -33.66
CA TYR A 121 12.92 29.03 -32.26
C TYR A 121 13.96 29.85 -31.48
N LEU A 122 13.50 30.86 -30.74
CA LEU A 122 14.33 31.71 -29.88
C LEU A 122 14.33 31.15 -28.44
N PRO A 123 15.37 30.42 -28.03
CA PRO A 123 15.41 29.76 -26.73
C PRO A 123 15.45 30.75 -25.57
N LYS A 124 15.10 30.31 -24.35
CA LYS A 124 15.15 31.15 -23.15
C LYS A 124 16.53 31.71 -22.88
N SER A 125 17.58 30.94 -23.15
CA SER A 125 18.96 31.41 -23.01
C SER A 125 19.25 32.65 -23.89
N TYR A 126 18.70 32.72 -25.11
CA TYR A 126 18.79 33.91 -25.98
C TYR A 126 17.95 35.07 -25.41
N ARG A 127 16.70 34.79 -25.04
CA ARG A 127 15.79 35.79 -24.48
C ARG A 127 16.28 36.40 -23.16
N ASN A 128 17.08 35.68 -22.41
CA ASN A 128 17.66 36.14 -21.14
C ASN A 128 19.06 36.75 -21.30
N ALA A 129 19.65 36.72 -22.50
CA ALA A 129 21.00 37.25 -22.73
C ALA A 129 21.04 38.79 -22.81
N PHE A 130 19.89 39.42 -23.06
CA PHE A 130 19.72 40.88 -23.17
C PHE A 130 18.26 41.25 -22.82
N ASP A 131 17.93 42.54 -22.85
CA ASP A 131 16.57 43.05 -22.58
C ASP A 131 15.57 42.69 -23.72
N PHE A 132 15.25 41.40 -23.84
CA PHE A 132 14.34 40.88 -24.85
C PHE A 132 12.87 41.19 -24.52
N THR A 133 12.14 41.79 -25.46
CA THR A 133 10.70 42.04 -25.32
C THR A 133 9.84 41.18 -26.24
N HIS A 134 10.20 41.11 -27.52
CA HIS A 134 9.50 40.37 -28.57
C HIS A 134 10.45 40.13 -29.75
N PRO A 135 10.20 39.11 -30.60
CA PRO A 135 11.03 38.89 -31.78
C PRO A 135 11.01 40.10 -32.72
N ARG A 136 12.17 40.54 -33.23
CA ARG A 136 12.33 41.59 -34.26
C ARG A 136 11.50 41.29 -35.50
N SER A 137 11.45 40.01 -35.87
CA SER A 137 10.69 39.49 -37.01
C SER A 137 9.73 38.37 -36.56
N PRO A 138 8.53 38.68 -36.06
CA PRO A 138 7.59 37.68 -35.51
C PRO A 138 7.16 36.59 -36.49
N ARG A 139 7.27 36.85 -37.80
CA ARG A 139 7.02 35.85 -38.84
C ARG A 139 8.07 34.73 -38.84
N PHE A 140 9.32 35.07 -38.56
CA PHE A 140 10.47 34.19 -38.71
C PHE A 140 10.97 33.66 -37.36
N GLY A 141 11.06 34.53 -36.34
CA GLY A 141 11.47 34.18 -34.99
C GLY A 141 10.25 33.85 -34.12
N VAL A 142 10.23 32.63 -33.56
CA VAL A 142 9.12 32.12 -32.75
C VAL A 142 9.59 31.77 -31.34
N VAL A 143 8.70 31.90 -30.36
CA VAL A 143 8.98 31.67 -28.93
C VAL A 143 8.04 30.64 -28.31
N ASP A 144 7.09 30.13 -29.09
CA ASP A 144 6.06 29.18 -28.70
C ASP A 144 6.42 27.73 -29.14
N ASP A 145 5.47 26.81 -28.96
CA ASP A 145 5.66 25.39 -29.23
C ASP A 145 5.65 25.03 -30.72
N GLU A 146 5.59 26.00 -31.65
CA GLU A 146 5.55 25.71 -33.08
C GLU A 146 6.76 24.88 -33.55
N TYR A 147 7.94 25.12 -32.99
CA TYR A 147 9.14 24.34 -33.33
C TYR A 147 9.06 22.90 -32.82
N LEU A 148 8.61 22.71 -31.57
CA LEU A 148 8.37 21.39 -30.98
C LEU A 148 7.28 20.62 -31.74
N CYS A 149 6.21 21.29 -32.14
CA CYS A 149 5.16 20.75 -32.99
C CYS A 149 5.70 20.37 -34.38
N ALA A 150 6.54 21.20 -34.98
CA ALA A 150 7.17 20.91 -36.28
C ALA A 150 8.10 19.70 -36.20
N MET A 151 8.88 19.54 -35.13
CA MET A 151 9.74 18.37 -34.92
C MET A 151 8.96 17.07 -34.68
N LYS A 152 7.78 17.14 -34.05
CA LYS A 152 6.94 15.97 -33.75
C LYS A 152 6.03 15.55 -34.89
N LYS A 153 5.79 16.44 -35.86
CA LYS A 153 4.88 16.18 -36.97
C LYS A 153 5.43 15.05 -37.83
N GLU A 154 4.65 13.98 -38.03
CA GLU A 154 4.99 12.96 -38.99
C GLU A 154 4.91 13.53 -40.41
N SER A 155 6.04 13.50 -41.13
CA SER A 155 6.08 13.90 -42.53
C SER A 155 5.31 12.87 -43.38
N PRO A 156 4.46 13.30 -44.32
CA PRO A 156 3.83 12.40 -45.29
C PRO A 156 4.90 11.59 -46.04
N PRO A 157 4.62 10.34 -46.46
CA PRO A 157 5.51 9.58 -47.33
C PRO A 157 5.60 10.25 -48.71
N GLY A 158 6.54 11.18 -48.86
CA GLY A 158 6.93 11.79 -50.14
C GLY A 158 8.32 11.32 -50.57
N THR A 159 8.65 11.50 -51.84
CA THR A 159 10.02 11.31 -52.35
C THR A 159 10.95 12.33 -51.70
N LYS A 160 11.55 11.94 -50.59
CA LYS A 160 12.72 12.62 -50.01
C LYS A 160 13.82 12.60 -51.08
N ASP A 161 14.16 13.76 -51.60
CA ASP A 161 15.18 13.87 -52.63
C ASP A 161 16.54 13.94 -51.94
N PHE A 162 17.12 12.78 -51.68
CA PHE A 162 18.45 12.68 -51.11
C PHE A 162 19.49 12.88 -52.19
N ASN A 163 20.43 13.79 -51.92
CA ASN A 163 21.74 14.00 -52.55
C ASN A 163 21.96 13.26 -53.88
N ASN A 164 21.97 14.01 -54.98
CA ASN A 164 22.73 13.58 -56.14
C ASN A 164 24.13 14.21 -56.05
N ASP A 165 25.14 13.48 -56.51
CA ASP A 165 26.54 13.92 -56.45
C ASP A 165 26.89 14.94 -57.57
N ASP A 166 25.90 15.48 -58.29
CA ASP A 166 26.14 16.46 -59.37
C ASP A 166 26.44 17.86 -58.81
N LEU A 167 27.60 18.37 -59.18
CA LEU A 167 28.11 19.67 -58.77
C LEU A 167 28.19 20.65 -59.94
N SER A 168 28.14 21.94 -59.63
CA SER A 168 28.56 23.01 -60.54
C SER A 168 29.86 23.62 -60.01
N TRP A 169 30.62 24.29 -60.87
CA TRP A 169 31.82 25.04 -60.43
C TRP A 169 31.52 26.03 -59.30
N GLY A 170 30.36 26.69 -59.32
CA GLY A 170 29.91 27.55 -58.21
C GLY A 170 29.82 26.83 -56.86
N LYS A 171 29.30 25.59 -56.83
CA LYS A 171 29.28 24.77 -55.60
C LYS A 171 30.70 24.40 -55.17
N VAL A 172 31.58 24.06 -56.12
CA VAL A 172 32.98 23.75 -55.84
C VAL A 172 33.69 24.97 -55.25
N TYR A 173 33.53 26.17 -55.82
CA TYR A 173 34.06 27.41 -55.25
C TYR A 173 33.58 27.66 -53.83
N ALA A 174 32.28 27.47 -53.55
CA ALA A 174 31.76 27.59 -52.21
C ALA A 174 32.42 26.59 -51.23
N MET A 175 32.70 25.36 -51.66
CA MET A 175 33.46 24.37 -50.88
C MET A 175 34.90 24.82 -50.62
N LEU A 176 35.57 25.37 -51.62
CA LEU A 176 36.96 25.83 -51.53
C LEU A 176 37.16 26.97 -50.53
N LEU A 177 36.17 27.86 -50.38
CA LEU A 177 36.25 28.98 -49.41
C LEU A 177 36.45 28.53 -47.95
N ARG A 178 36.19 27.25 -47.64
CA ARG A 178 36.48 26.66 -46.31
C ARG A 178 37.96 26.41 -46.08
N GLN A 179 38.80 26.47 -47.12
CA GLN A 179 40.24 26.23 -47.07
C GLN A 179 41.02 27.42 -47.68
N PRO A 180 41.34 28.46 -46.88
CA PRO A 180 41.99 29.68 -47.36
C PRO A 180 43.32 29.44 -48.09
N GLU A 181 44.13 28.48 -47.64
CA GLU A 181 45.40 28.16 -48.29
C GLU A 181 45.20 27.56 -49.69
N LEU A 182 44.15 26.75 -49.87
CA LEU A 182 43.75 26.25 -51.20
C LEU A 182 43.23 27.39 -52.09
N CYS A 183 42.43 28.31 -51.56
CA CYS A 183 41.99 29.50 -52.31
C CYS A 183 43.15 30.39 -52.75
N LYS A 184 44.20 30.54 -51.94
CA LYS A 184 45.42 31.26 -52.35
C LYS A 184 46.13 30.52 -53.48
N ARG A 185 46.30 29.20 -53.35
CA ARG A 185 46.95 28.36 -54.38
C ARG A 185 46.21 28.42 -55.72
N LEU A 186 44.89 28.58 -55.69
CA LEU A 186 44.02 28.68 -56.87
C LEU A 186 43.91 30.11 -57.46
N GLY A 187 44.55 31.12 -56.85
CA GLY A 187 44.46 32.51 -57.31
C GLY A 187 43.11 33.18 -57.03
N MET A 188 42.31 32.60 -56.14
CA MET A 188 41.03 33.21 -55.71
C MET A 188 41.21 34.17 -54.55
N LEU A 189 42.18 33.91 -53.66
CA LEU A 189 42.44 34.71 -52.47
C LEU A 189 43.83 35.37 -52.53
N TYR A 190 43.87 36.68 -52.35
CA TYR A 190 45.11 37.44 -52.19
C TYR A 190 45.14 38.15 -50.84
N LYS A 191 46.32 38.25 -50.24
CA LYS A 191 46.55 39.03 -49.01
C LYS A 191 47.51 40.16 -49.33
N THR A 192 47.16 41.38 -48.95
CA THR A 192 47.97 42.57 -49.25
C THR A 192 47.78 43.64 -48.18
N THR A 193 48.53 44.74 -48.32
CA THR A 193 48.42 45.92 -47.48
C THR A 193 48.25 47.14 -48.36
N VAL A 194 47.25 47.97 -48.04
CA VAL A 194 46.95 49.22 -48.75
C VAL A 194 47.58 50.36 -47.97
N PRO A 195 48.65 51.01 -48.47
CA PRO A 195 49.16 52.23 -47.85
C PRO A 195 48.14 53.36 -48.03
N LEU A 196 47.90 54.14 -46.98
CA LEU A 196 47.00 55.29 -47.05
C LEU A 196 47.79 56.55 -47.45
N PRO A 197 47.18 57.48 -48.23
CA PRO A 197 47.83 58.74 -48.60
C PRO A 197 48.28 59.59 -47.39
N GLN A 198 47.52 59.53 -46.28
CA GLN A 198 47.86 60.14 -45.00
C GLN A 198 47.19 59.37 -43.84
N ALA A 199 47.68 59.54 -42.61
CA ALA A 199 47.21 58.75 -41.46
C ALA A 199 45.74 59.00 -41.09
N ASP A 200 45.23 60.22 -41.28
CA ASP A 200 43.84 60.61 -40.96
C ASP A 200 42.90 60.50 -42.18
N TYR A 201 43.30 59.78 -43.24
CA TYR A 201 42.57 59.72 -44.51
C TYR A 201 41.10 59.28 -44.36
N PHE A 202 40.83 58.32 -43.48
CA PHE A 202 39.48 57.82 -43.16
C PHE A 202 38.93 58.32 -41.81
N LYS A 203 39.32 59.52 -41.33
CA LYS A 203 38.84 60.08 -40.05
C LYS A 203 37.31 60.22 -39.95
N ASN A 204 36.65 60.40 -41.09
CA ASN A 204 35.19 60.51 -41.18
C ASN A 204 34.50 59.18 -41.55
N GLY A 205 35.26 58.09 -41.68
CA GLY A 205 34.81 56.84 -42.29
C GLY A 205 34.85 56.92 -43.81
N GLY A 206 34.56 55.81 -44.49
CA GLY A 206 34.55 55.78 -45.94
C GLY A 206 34.34 54.40 -46.53
N TRP A 207 34.71 54.24 -47.79
CA TRP A 207 34.63 52.99 -48.53
C TRP A 207 35.97 52.59 -49.13
N ILE A 208 36.20 51.29 -49.21
CA ILE A 208 37.30 50.71 -49.97
C ILE A 208 36.79 49.56 -50.83
N TYR A 209 37.09 49.58 -52.12
CA TYR A 209 36.83 48.47 -53.02
C TYR A 209 38.03 48.23 -53.94
N LEU A 210 37.98 47.13 -54.68
CA LEU A 210 39.06 46.70 -55.54
C LEU A 210 38.62 46.67 -56.99
N ASP A 211 39.53 47.09 -57.85
CA ASP A 211 39.41 46.97 -59.30
C ASP A 211 40.65 46.29 -59.87
N LEU A 212 40.59 45.87 -61.13
CA LEU A 212 41.77 45.40 -61.85
C LEU A 212 42.72 46.57 -62.14
N ALA A 213 44.01 46.37 -61.93
CA ALA A 213 45.04 47.32 -62.33
C ALA A 213 45.26 47.28 -63.85
N THR A 214 45.80 48.35 -64.45
CA THR A 214 45.96 48.49 -65.91
C THR A 214 46.79 47.39 -66.57
N GLY A 215 47.70 46.74 -65.83
CA GLY A 215 48.52 45.61 -66.29
C GLY A 215 48.02 44.23 -65.84
N SER A 216 46.77 44.12 -65.39
CA SER A 216 46.11 42.86 -65.04
C SER A 216 45.51 42.18 -66.26
N ASP A 217 45.50 40.84 -66.26
CA ASP A 217 44.60 40.10 -67.14
C ASP A 217 43.13 40.50 -66.84
N TYR A 218 42.31 40.49 -67.89
CA TYR A 218 40.90 40.95 -67.92
C TYR A 218 40.65 42.45 -67.77
N PHE A 219 41.66 43.29 -67.52
CA PHE A 219 41.44 44.74 -67.36
C PHE A 219 40.72 45.36 -68.58
N GLY A 220 41.22 45.10 -69.79
CA GLY A 220 40.61 45.60 -71.02
C GLY A 220 39.19 45.08 -71.27
N ASN A 221 38.93 43.82 -70.91
CA ASN A 221 37.60 43.21 -71.04
C ASN A 221 36.60 43.83 -70.04
N ALA A 222 37.00 44.00 -68.78
CA ALA A 222 36.18 44.62 -67.74
C ALA A 222 35.94 46.12 -67.98
N ALA A 223 36.84 46.80 -68.70
CA ALA A 223 36.64 48.17 -69.14
C ALA A 223 35.67 48.27 -70.34
N ALA A 224 35.71 47.30 -71.25
CA ALA A 224 34.82 47.23 -72.41
C ALA A 224 33.38 46.85 -72.03
N ASP A 225 33.21 45.94 -71.06
CA ASP A 225 31.92 45.56 -70.50
C ASP A 225 31.96 45.63 -68.97
N LYS A 226 31.35 46.69 -68.42
CA LYS A 226 31.31 46.96 -66.98
C LYS A 226 30.50 45.92 -66.19
N VAL A 227 29.62 45.12 -66.82
CA VAL A 227 28.85 44.08 -66.10
C VAL A 227 29.57 42.74 -66.02
N LEU A 228 30.72 42.61 -66.70
CA LEU A 228 31.52 41.38 -66.76
C LEU A 228 32.08 40.98 -65.38
N ILE A 229 32.52 41.96 -64.59
CA ILE A 229 33.08 41.77 -63.25
C ILE A 229 32.34 42.65 -62.26
N LYS A 230 31.57 42.04 -61.37
CA LYS A 230 30.96 42.76 -60.25
C LYS A 230 31.99 43.10 -59.18
N LYS A 231 31.96 44.33 -58.68
CA LYS A 231 32.88 44.83 -57.65
C LYS A 231 32.08 45.15 -56.41
N TYR A 232 32.60 44.77 -55.25
CA TYR A 232 31.97 45.02 -53.97
C TYR A 232 32.90 45.80 -53.04
N ALA A 233 32.35 46.80 -52.37
CA ALA A 233 33.03 47.68 -51.43
C ALA A 233 32.78 47.25 -49.99
N ALA A 234 33.83 47.37 -49.18
CA ALA A 234 33.73 47.35 -47.73
C ALA A 234 33.49 48.76 -47.20
N ARG A 235 32.55 48.86 -46.25
CA ARG A 235 32.34 50.07 -45.45
C ARG A 235 33.40 50.13 -44.36
N LEU A 236 34.08 51.27 -44.22
CA LEU A 236 35.05 51.52 -43.17
C LEU A 236 34.44 52.43 -42.09
N PRO A 237 34.59 52.09 -40.80
CA PRO A 237 34.24 53.01 -39.73
C PRO A 237 35.21 54.20 -39.69
N LYS A 238 34.96 55.16 -38.79
CA LYS A 238 35.91 56.26 -38.55
C LYS A 238 37.24 55.68 -38.05
N LEU A 239 38.33 55.96 -38.77
CA LEU A 239 39.66 55.46 -38.45
C LEU A 239 40.51 56.59 -37.87
N SER A 240 40.90 56.45 -36.61
CA SER A 240 41.78 57.40 -35.89
C SER A 240 42.82 56.72 -35.00
N VAL A 241 42.60 55.45 -34.65
CA VAL A 241 43.49 54.61 -33.84
C VAL A 241 43.59 53.22 -34.45
N GLU A 242 44.69 52.53 -34.21
CA GLU A 242 44.86 51.13 -34.61
C GLU A 242 43.70 50.28 -34.09
N ARG A 243 43.09 49.50 -34.99
CA ARG A 243 41.94 48.64 -34.67
C ARG A 243 41.80 47.49 -35.66
N THR A 244 41.15 46.42 -35.22
CA THR A 244 40.62 45.39 -36.11
C THR A 244 39.54 45.97 -37.00
N LEU A 245 39.48 45.51 -38.24
CA LEU A 245 38.44 45.85 -39.20
C LEU A 245 37.76 44.56 -39.65
N PHE A 246 36.45 44.65 -39.87
CA PHE A 246 35.67 43.57 -40.41
C PHE A 246 34.58 44.11 -41.31
N ALA A 247 34.32 43.41 -42.42
CA ALA A 247 33.29 43.80 -43.39
C ALA A 247 32.17 42.74 -43.40
N PRO A 248 31.20 42.83 -42.48
CA PRO A 248 30.13 41.83 -42.33
C PRO A 248 29.16 41.85 -43.52
N ILE A 249 29.07 43.00 -44.21
CA ILE A 249 28.25 43.24 -45.40
C ILE A 249 29.12 43.91 -46.45
N GLN A 250 28.94 43.49 -47.69
CA GLN A 250 29.61 44.01 -48.88
C GLN A 250 28.61 44.81 -49.72
N PHE A 251 29.03 45.90 -50.35
CA PHE A 251 28.12 46.80 -51.08
C PHE A 251 28.47 46.84 -52.56
N PHE A 252 27.50 46.57 -53.44
CA PHE A 252 27.74 46.57 -54.88
C PHE A 252 28.19 47.95 -55.37
N VAL A 253 29.24 47.98 -56.19
CA VAL A 253 29.78 49.19 -56.81
C VAL A 253 29.27 49.29 -58.23
N THR A 254 28.48 50.33 -58.51
CA THR A 254 27.90 50.58 -59.83
C THR A 254 27.80 52.09 -60.11
N ASP A 255 27.78 52.45 -61.39
CA ASP A 255 27.45 53.81 -61.84
C ASP A 255 25.92 54.06 -61.80
N ASP A 256 25.11 53.00 -61.71
CA ASP A 256 23.65 53.09 -61.68
C ASP A 256 23.12 53.48 -60.29
N VAL A 257 21.99 54.19 -60.25
CA VAL A 257 21.31 54.50 -58.99
C VAL A 257 20.76 53.20 -58.38
N GLN A 258 21.26 52.84 -57.19
CA GLN A 258 20.82 51.66 -56.48
C GLN A 258 19.50 51.94 -55.74
N ALA A 259 18.47 51.17 -56.06
CA ALA A 259 17.16 51.27 -55.41
C ALA A 259 17.10 50.35 -54.17
N GLY A 260 16.60 50.85 -53.04
CA GLY A 260 16.39 50.08 -51.81
C GLY A 260 16.67 50.86 -50.54
N ASN A 261 16.30 50.29 -49.38
CA ASN A 261 16.61 50.87 -48.07
C ASN A 261 17.94 50.30 -47.56
N PHE A 262 18.94 51.17 -47.38
CA PHE A 262 20.28 50.80 -46.91
C PHE A 262 20.50 51.07 -45.42
N ASP A 263 19.56 51.71 -44.71
CA ASP A 263 19.75 52.12 -43.31
C ASP A 263 20.04 50.93 -42.41
N VAL A 264 19.29 49.83 -42.60
CA VAL A 264 19.49 48.57 -41.86
C VAL A 264 20.87 47.98 -42.17
N LEU A 265 21.31 47.99 -43.44
CA LEU A 265 22.61 47.48 -43.87
C LEU A 265 23.77 48.32 -43.31
N PHE A 266 23.62 49.64 -43.23
CA PHE A 266 24.62 50.52 -42.62
C PHE A 266 24.74 50.27 -41.12
N LYS A 267 23.61 50.03 -40.44
CA LYS A 267 23.60 49.64 -39.04
C LYS A 267 24.30 48.28 -38.84
N GLU A 268 23.94 47.26 -39.60
CA GLU A 268 24.60 45.94 -39.57
C GLU A 268 26.10 46.05 -39.83
N ALA A 269 26.51 46.84 -40.82
CA ALA A 269 27.91 47.06 -41.14
C ALA A 269 28.68 47.81 -40.04
N ALA A 270 28.01 48.61 -39.22
CA ALA A 270 28.61 49.31 -38.09
C ALA A 270 28.64 48.44 -36.82
N ASP A 271 27.58 47.68 -36.56
CA ASP A 271 27.43 46.87 -35.34
C ASP A 271 28.43 45.70 -35.26
N PHE A 272 28.94 45.23 -36.41
CA PHE A 272 29.89 44.12 -36.52
C PHE A 272 31.21 44.51 -37.19
N ASP A 273 31.58 45.80 -37.15
CA ASP A 273 32.79 46.33 -37.80
C ASP A 273 34.13 45.87 -37.18
N ASP A 274 34.07 45.16 -36.04
CA ASP A 274 35.19 44.54 -35.32
C ASP A 274 35.25 43.01 -35.46
N GLY A 275 34.22 42.39 -36.04
CA GLY A 275 34.10 40.95 -36.28
C GLY A 275 33.73 40.11 -35.05
N PHE A 276 33.18 40.70 -33.99
CA PHE A 276 32.63 39.96 -32.85
C PHE A 276 31.11 39.93 -32.87
N THR A 277 30.50 38.84 -32.40
CA THR A 277 29.04 38.77 -32.18
C THR A 277 28.64 39.59 -30.96
N ASN A 278 27.50 40.28 -31.01
CA ASN A 278 26.99 41.11 -29.92
C ASN A 278 26.16 40.34 -28.90
N ILE A 279 25.49 39.26 -29.32
CA ILE A 279 24.69 38.39 -28.46
C ILE A 279 25.21 36.97 -28.57
N VAL A 280 25.68 36.42 -27.46
CA VAL A 280 26.04 35.01 -27.28
C VAL A 280 25.19 34.45 -26.15
N HIS A 281 24.69 33.23 -26.31
CA HIS A 281 23.95 32.53 -25.26
C HIS A 281 24.32 31.06 -25.24
N CYS A 282 24.16 30.43 -24.09
CA CYS A 282 24.48 29.02 -23.92
C CYS A 282 23.53 28.34 -22.94
N MET A 283 23.42 27.03 -23.03
CA MET A 283 22.60 26.21 -22.15
C MET A 283 23.15 24.79 -22.07
N GLN A 284 23.15 24.23 -20.86
CA GLN A 284 23.37 22.80 -20.67
C GLN A 284 22.01 22.08 -20.73
N PRO A 285 21.83 21.05 -21.56
CA PRO A 285 20.61 20.24 -21.55
C PRO A 285 20.36 19.57 -20.19
N GLN A 286 19.15 19.74 -19.64
CA GLN A 286 18.77 19.25 -18.31
C GLN A 286 17.78 18.08 -18.35
N LYS A 287 17.33 17.68 -19.55
CA LYS A 287 16.26 16.71 -19.78
C LYS A 287 16.65 15.72 -20.87
N SER A 288 15.98 14.58 -20.93
CA SER A 288 16.21 13.56 -21.98
C SER A 288 15.92 14.06 -23.39
N ASN A 289 14.89 14.90 -23.56
CA ASN A 289 14.68 15.66 -24.79
C ASN A 289 15.40 17.00 -24.65
N PRO A 290 16.53 17.21 -25.35
CA PRO A 290 17.38 18.35 -25.11
C PRO A 290 16.85 19.64 -25.78
N VAL A 291 15.70 19.58 -26.46
CA VAL A 291 14.98 20.77 -26.97
C VAL A 291 14.14 21.42 -25.88
N LEU A 292 13.77 20.68 -24.83
CA LEU A 292 12.99 21.22 -23.72
C LEU A 292 13.80 22.21 -22.88
N GLU A 293 13.12 23.26 -22.45
CA GLU A 293 13.65 24.26 -21.53
C GLU A 293 13.70 23.72 -20.10
N ALA A 294 14.49 24.35 -19.23
CA ALA A 294 14.75 23.89 -17.86
C ALA A 294 13.49 23.73 -16.99
N ASP A 295 12.52 24.63 -17.15
CA ASP A 295 11.27 24.69 -16.39
C ASP A 295 10.13 23.86 -16.99
N GLN A 296 10.38 23.17 -18.11
CA GLN A 296 9.42 22.26 -18.70
C GLN A 296 9.55 20.86 -18.09
N ASP A 297 8.41 20.19 -17.92
CA ASP A 297 8.37 18.82 -17.46
C ASP A 297 9.04 17.88 -18.47
N GLY A 298 9.85 16.95 -17.96
CA GLY A 298 10.57 15.99 -18.79
C GLY A 298 11.35 15.01 -17.93
N LEU A 299 11.65 13.85 -18.53
CA LEU A 299 12.49 12.84 -17.89
C LEU A 299 13.93 13.37 -17.71
N PRO A 300 14.65 12.90 -16.68
CA PRO A 300 16.07 13.22 -16.51
C PRO A 300 16.88 12.77 -17.73
N PRO A 301 18.03 13.40 -18.00
CA PRO A 301 18.88 13.03 -19.12
C PRO A 301 19.41 11.60 -18.96
N VAL A 302 19.57 10.90 -20.09
CA VAL A 302 20.15 9.53 -20.13
C VAL A 302 21.62 9.53 -20.54
N SER A 303 22.10 10.66 -21.08
CA SER A 303 23.49 10.92 -21.43
C SER A 303 23.76 12.41 -21.26
N ASP A 304 25.01 12.78 -21.01
CA ASP A 304 25.40 14.19 -20.99
C ASP A 304 25.70 14.69 -22.41
N PHE A 305 25.25 15.92 -22.72
CA PHE A 305 25.38 16.55 -24.03
C PHE A 305 26.28 17.79 -23.98
N GLY A 306 27.00 18.04 -22.89
CA GLY A 306 27.86 19.21 -22.77
C GLY A 306 27.07 20.52 -22.81
N ILE A 307 27.69 21.57 -23.35
CA ILE A 307 27.12 22.93 -23.40
C ILE A 307 26.75 23.29 -24.82
N ARG A 308 25.48 23.66 -25.04
CA ARG A 308 25.00 24.19 -26.32
C ARG A 308 25.22 25.68 -26.40
N ILE A 309 25.61 26.17 -27.56
CA ILE A 309 26.05 27.55 -27.79
C ILE A 309 25.30 28.10 -29.01
N GLY A 310 24.77 29.31 -28.88
CA GLY A 310 24.15 30.08 -29.96
C GLY A 310 24.57 31.55 -29.90
N TRP A 311 24.34 32.27 -31.00
CA TRP A 311 24.77 33.64 -31.17
C TRP A 311 23.98 34.33 -32.28
N GLU A 312 23.66 35.61 -32.12
CA GLU A 312 23.03 36.41 -33.18
C GLU A 312 21.78 35.77 -33.83
N ASP A 313 20.95 35.10 -33.03
CA ASP A 313 19.83 34.27 -33.49
C ASP A 313 18.90 34.96 -34.48
N GLU A 314 18.54 36.22 -34.22
CA GLU A 314 17.67 37.00 -35.10
C GLU A 314 18.42 37.64 -36.27
N GLN A 315 19.66 38.08 -36.06
CA GLN A 315 20.46 38.70 -37.12
C GLN A 315 20.82 37.70 -38.23
N LEU A 316 21.21 36.47 -37.84
CA LEU A 316 21.42 35.37 -38.76
C LEU A 316 20.15 35.01 -39.53
N LEU A 317 19.01 35.00 -38.84
CA LEU A 317 17.71 34.71 -39.44
C LEU A 317 17.33 35.77 -40.48
N GLU A 318 17.58 37.05 -40.20
CA GLU A 318 17.36 38.16 -41.12
C GLU A 318 18.30 38.10 -42.33
N TRP A 319 19.60 37.86 -42.10
CA TRP A 319 20.60 37.68 -43.16
C TRP A 319 20.23 36.55 -44.12
N LEU A 320 19.91 35.36 -43.60
CA LEU A 320 19.59 34.21 -44.44
C LEU A 320 18.25 34.39 -45.18
N ASN A 321 17.22 34.94 -44.54
CA ASN A 321 15.97 35.24 -45.25
C ASN A 321 16.13 36.34 -46.29
N ARG A 322 17.01 37.33 -46.08
CA ARG A 322 17.35 38.34 -47.08
C ARG A 322 18.02 37.71 -48.32
N LEU A 323 18.92 36.75 -48.12
CA LEU A 323 19.55 35.99 -49.21
C LEU A 323 18.54 35.09 -49.97
N LEU A 324 17.44 34.68 -49.34
CA LEU A 324 16.34 33.92 -49.97
C LEU A 324 15.26 34.78 -50.63
N ARG A 325 15.15 36.08 -50.31
CA ARG A 325 14.07 36.96 -50.81
C ARG A 325 14.15 37.16 -52.33
N ARG A 326 12.98 37.37 -52.93
CA ARG A 326 12.75 37.52 -54.38
C ARG A 326 13.03 38.93 -54.90
N PRO A 327 13.60 39.11 -56.10
CA PRO A 327 13.30 40.26 -56.93
C PRO A 327 11.93 39.99 -57.57
N ASP A 328 10.88 40.40 -56.87
CA ASP A 328 9.55 40.55 -57.46
C ASP A 328 9.62 41.73 -58.44
N HIS A 329 9.48 41.47 -59.74
CA HIS A 329 9.37 42.51 -60.77
C HIS A 329 7.92 42.68 -61.26
N SER A 330 6.93 42.26 -60.48
CA SER A 330 5.53 42.15 -60.94
C SER A 330 4.50 42.92 -60.10
N GLY A 331 4.88 43.52 -58.97
CA GLY A 331 4.01 44.39 -58.18
C GLY A 331 4.61 45.77 -57.93
N ALA A 332 3.83 46.84 -58.12
CA ALA A 332 4.20 48.24 -57.82
C ALA A 332 4.43 48.53 -56.32
N SER A 333 4.47 47.50 -55.46
CA SER A 333 4.64 47.56 -54.01
C SER A 333 5.74 46.65 -53.46
N ALA A 334 6.56 46.04 -54.31
CA ALA A 334 7.71 45.26 -53.86
C ALA A 334 8.93 46.17 -53.65
N GLU A 335 9.45 46.20 -52.43
CA GLU A 335 10.75 46.85 -52.17
C GLU A 335 11.83 46.20 -53.05
N PRO A 336 12.64 46.99 -53.77
CA PRO A 336 13.72 46.46 -54.60
C PRO A 336 14.75 45.72 -53.74
N ILE A 337 15.26 44.59 -54.25
CA ILE A 337 16.36 43.87 -53.60
C ILE A 337 17.62 44.72 -53.63
N VAL A 338 18.24 44.84 -52.46
CA VAL A 338 19.58 45.41 -52.32
C VAL A 338 20.64 44.34 -52.58
N ASP A 339 21.51 44.56 -53.58
CA ASP A 339 22.67 43.71 -53.88
C ASP A 339 23.80 43.99 -52.88
N ALA A 340 23.66 43.41 -51.69
CA ALA A 340 24.62 43.54 -50.60
C ALA A 340 24.91 42.17 -49.95
N PRO A 341 25.87 41.39 -50.50
CA PRO A 341 26.16 40.05 -49.99
C PRO A 341 26.71 40.10 -48.56
N VAL A 342 26.35 39.10 -47.77
CA VAL A 342 26.89 38.90 -46.42
C VAL A 342 28.34 38.44 -46.54
N GLY A 343 29.24 39.16 -45.88
CA GLY A 343 30.67 38.89 -45.86
C GLY A 343 31.08 37.80 -44.86
N VAL A 344 30.21 37.45 -43.92
CA VAL A 344 30.42 36.40 -42.91
C VAL A 344 30.20 35.01 -43.54
N LEU A 345 31.20 34.14 -43.42
CA LEU A 345 31.11 32.75 -43.89
C LEU A 345 30.86 31.77 -42.74
N ASN A 346 31.59 31.93 -41.63
CA ASN A 346 31.55 31.00 -40.51
C ASN A 346 31.95 31.69 -39.19
N TYR A 347 31.86 30.92 -38.09
CA TYR A 347 32.03 31.42 -36.74
C TYR A 347 33.08 30.61 -35.96
N ARG A 348 33.80 31.28 -35.06
CA ARG A 348 34.83 30.68 -34.21
C ARG A 348 34.47 30.90 -32.76
N ILE A 349 34.51 29.85 -31.97
CA ILE A 349 34.03 29.83 -30.60
C ILE A 349 35.24 29.78 -29.68
N ASP A 350 35.35 30.76 -28.79
CA ASP A 350 36.36 30.75 -27.75
C ASP A 350 35.71 30.44 -26.40
N VAL A 351 36.44 29.69 -25.57
CA VAL A 351 36.05 29.36 -24.20
C VAL A 351 37.14 29.81 -23.21
N LYS A 352 36.75 30.08 -21.98
CA LYS A 352 37.65 30.17 -20.83
C LYS A 352 36.97 29.71 -19.55
N ASP A 353 37.77 29.26 -18.57
CA ASP A 353 37.32 29.08 -17.19
C ASP A 353 36.92 30.47 -16.64
N ALA A 354 35.66 30.59 -16.19
CA ALA A 354 35.13 31.84 -15.66
C ALA A 354 35.46 32.01 -14.16
N ASP A 355 35.82 30.91 -13.49
CA ASP A 355 36.18 30.88 -12.07
C ASP A 355 37.66 31.29 -11.87
N ASP A 356 38.49 31.21 -12.92
CA ASP A 356 39.87 31.72 -12.92
C ASP A 356 39.96 33.12 -13.61
N PRO A 357 40.22 34.21 -12.85
CA PRO A 357 40.35 35.54 -13.43
C PRO A 357 41.58 35.71 -14.34
N ALA A 358 42.60 34.83 -14.23
CA ALA A 358 43.77 34.83 -15.09
C ALA A 358 43.59 33.99 -16.37
N ALA A 359 42.47 33.29 -16.51
CA ALA A 359 42.19 32.44 -17.67
C ALA A 359 42.14 33.24 -18.97
N LYS A 360 42.85 32.75 -19.97
CA LYS A 360 42.87 33.31 -21.34
C LYS A 360 41.75 32.70 -22.17
N TRP A 361 41.38 33.39 -23.23
CA TRP A 361 40.48 32.83 -24.24
C TRP A 361 41.21 31.76 -25.05
N HIS A 362 40.56 30.61 -25.21
CA HIS A 362 41.05 29.49 -26.01
C HIS A 362 40.03 29.15 -27.10
N SER A 363 40.46 29.15 -28.35
CA SER A 363 39.59 28.75 -29.47
C SER A 363 39.37 27.25 -29.52
N LEU A 364 38.09 26.84 -29.60
CA LEU A 364 37.65 25.45 -29.78
C LEU A 364 37.75 24.98 -31.25
N ASN A 365 38.13 25.88 -32.13
CA ASN A 365 38.11 25.74 -33.58
C ASN A 365 39.49 25.45 -34.19
N LYS A 366 40.55 25.42 -33.38
CA LYS A 366 41.92 25.26 -33.85
C LYS A 366 42.20 23.86 -34.38
N VAL A 367 42.84 23.81 -35.55
CA VAL A 367 43.26 22.57 -36.20
C VAL A 367 44.65 22.74 -36.81
N ALA A 368 45.40 21.65 -36.91
CA ALA A 368 46.69 21.62 -37.58
C ALA A 368 46.93 20.27 -38.29
N GLY A 369 47.68 20.29 -39.39
CA GLY A 369 48.07 19.08 -40.12
C GLY A 369 48.52 19.35 -41.55
N GLU A 370 48.79 18.27 -42.28
CA GLU A 370 49.24 18.28 -43.68
C GLU A 370 48.05 18.32 -44.64
N LEU A 371 47.99 19.35 -45.48
CA LEU A 371 46.98 19.45 -46.52
C LEU A 371 47.51 18.85 -47.82
N SER A 372 46.76 17.92 -48.40
CA SER A 372 46.96 17.47 -49.77
C SER A 372 45.62 17.26 -50.46
N ILE A 373 45.59 17.44 -51.78
CA ILE A 373 44.42 17.14 -52.62
C ILE A 373 44.85 16.32 -53.83
N ALA A 374 44.30 15.11 -53.97
CA ALA A 374 44.60 14.20 -55.07
C ALA A 374 46.11 14.01 -55.37
N GLY A 375 46.94 13.96 -54.33
CA GLY A 375 48.40 13.83 -54.45
C GLY A 375 49.17 15.15 -54.65
N VAL A 376 48.48 16.29 -54.77
CA VAL A 376 49.09 17.63 -54.74
C VAL A 376 49.31 18.06 -53.29
N ASP A 377 50.55 18.31 -52.92
CA ASP A 377 50.92 18.87 -51.61
C ASP A 377 50.55 20.36 -51.55
N LEU A 378 49.74 20.73 -50.55
CA LEU A 378 49.31 22.10 -50.26
C LEU A 378 50.04 22.68 -49.05
N GLY A 379 50.94 21.91 -48.43
CA GLY A 379 51.75 22.30 -47.28
C GLY A 379 51.09 22.04 -45.92
N GLN A 380 51.71 22.59 -44.88
CA GLN A 380 51.22 22.52 -43.50
C GLN A 380 50.16 23.60 -43.26
N PHE A 381 49.03 23.20 -42.69
CA PHE A 381 48.01 24.11 -42.21
C PHE A 381 48.05 24.19 -40.69
N SER A 382 48.01 25.42 -40.17
CA SER A 382 47.77 25.69 -38.75
C SER A 382 46.86 26.91 -38.67
N GLY A 383 45.65 26.71 -38.17
CA GLY A 383 44.63 27.74 -38.19
C GLY A 383 43.34 27.31 -37.52
N GLU A 384 42.26 28.01 -37.84
CA GLU A 384 40.93 27.76 -37.27
C GLU A 384 39.96 27.41 -38.39
N PHE A 385 39.26 26.28 -38.26
CA PHE A 385 38.07 26.04 -39.07
C PHE A 385 36.87 26.76 -38.45
N GLY A 386 35.80 26.93 -39.21
CA GLY A 386 34.61 27.62 -38.74
C GLY A 386 33.41 26.71 -38.52
N VAL A 387 32.55 27.10 -37.59
CA VAL A 387 31.19 26.58 -37.48
C VAL A 387 30.31 27.34 -38.46
N GLU A 388 29.64 26.61 -39.35
CA GLU A 388 28.67 27.17 -40.28
C GLU A 388 27.25 26.97 -39.79
N VAL A 389 26.41 27.98 -39.99
CA VAL A 389 25.01 27.95 -39.59
C VAL A 389 24.16 27.71 -40.82
N ALA A 390 23.59 26.51 -40.93
CA ALA A 390 22.74 26.12 -42.05
C ALA A 390 21.32 25.76 -41.56
N PRO A 391 20.27 26.23 -42.26
CA PRO A 391 18.90 25.87 -41.94
C PRO A 391 18.56 24.48 -42.51
N THR A 392 17.74 23.70 -41.78
CA THR A 392 17.36 22.33 -42.15
C THR A 392 15.88 22.27 -42.50
N GLN A 393 15.52 21.54 -43.56
CA GLN A 393 14.12 21.19 -43.82
C GLN A 393 13.77 19.89 -43.08
N LEU A 394 12.96 20.00 -42.02
CA LEU A 394 12.59 18.87 -41.16
C LEU A 394 11.85 17.76 -41.93
N ASP A 395 11.07 18.11 -42.95
CA ASP A 395 10.32 17.13 -43.75
C ASP A 395 11.09 16.56 -44.96
N GLY A 396 12.27 17.08 -45.27
CA GLY A 396 13.09 16.67 -46.43
C GLY A 396 12.60 17.16 -47.81
N TYR A 397 11.76 18.20 -47.87
CA TYR A 397 11.31 18.82 -49.13
C TYR A 397 12.29 19.87 -49.70
N LYS A 398 12.25 20.10 -51.02
CA LYS A 398 13.04 21.17 -51.69
C LYS A 398 12.53 22.59 -51.40
N GLU A 399 11.25 22.72 -51.06
CA GLU A 399 10.55 23.99 -50.84
C GLU A 399 9.74 23.91 -49.53
N GLY A 400 9.46 25.06 -48.92
CA GLY A 400 8.72 25.13 -47.64
C GLY A 400 9.52 25.78 -46.51
N ILE A 401 9.11 25.54 -45.27
CA ILE A 401 9.68 26.19 -44.08
C ILE A 401 10.95 25.47 -43.65
N PHE A 402 12.10 26.11 -43.78
CA PHE A 402 13.35 25.61 -43.21
C PHE A 402 13.50 26.13 -41.78
N TRP A 403 14.18 25.36 -40.93
CA TRP A 403 14.39 25.71 -39.53
C TRP A 403 15.87 25.85 -39.24
N LEU A 404 16.26 26.99 -38.66
CA LEU A 404 17.55 27.08 -37.98
C LEU A 404 17.52 26.27 -36.68
N PRO A 405 18.64 25.62 -36.31
CA PRO A 405 18.79 25.01 -35.00
C PRO A 405 18.53 26.01 -33.86
N ALA A 406 17.97 25.53 -32.74
CA ALA A 406 17.81 26.36 -31.54
C ALA A 406 19.17 26.87 -31.01
N TYR A 407 20.21 26.04 -31.09
CA TYR A 407 21.60 26.36 -30.79
C TYR A 407 22.47 25.93 -31.97
N PHE A 408 23.49 26.72 -32.30
CA PHE A 408 24.30 26.53 -33.51
C PHE A 408 25.49 25.59 -33.34
N SER A 409 25.96 25.40 -32.11
CA SER A 409 27.05 24.48 -31.79
C SER A 409 26.85 23.81 -30.43
N GLN A 410 27.63 22.77 -30.17
CA GLN A 410 27.67 22.05 -28.90
C GLN A 410 29.13 21.73 -28.55
N TRP A 411 29.53 22.03 -27.33
CA TRP A 411 30.84 21.74 -26.79
C TRP A 411 30.74 20.64 -25.73
N ASP A 412 31.41 19.52 -25.98
CA ASP A 412 31.45 18.33 -25.12
C ASP A 412 32.81 18.13 -24.45
N GLY A 413 33.61 19.20 -24.34
CA GLY A 413 34.98 19.16 -23.84
C GLY A 413 36.04 18.95 -24.94
N THR A 414 35.61 18.74 -26.19
CA THR A 414 36.54 18.56 -27.33
C THR A 414 36.39 19.67 -28.38
N SER A 415 36.90 19.49 -29.60
CA SER A 415 36.78 20.49 -30.67
C SER A 415 35.36 20.57 -31.22
N VAL A 416 34.87 21.79 -31.47
CA VAL A 416 33.55 22.04 -32.08
C VAL A 416 33.52 21.86 -33.60
N VAL A 417 34.67 21.65 -34.24
CA VAL A 417 34.80 21.49 -35.70
C VAL A 417 35.24 20.08 -36.12
N LEU A 418 35.90 19.32 -35.24
CA LEU A 418 36.36 17.96 -35.52
C LEU A 418 36.11 17.04 -34.32
N LYS A 419 35.44 15.91 -34.56
CA LYS A 419 35.28 14.86 -33.53
C LYS A 419 36.60 14.15 -33.25
N GLU A 420 36.92 13.90 -31.99
CA GLU A 420 38.10 13.12 -31.61
C GLU A 420 37.99 11.64 -32.01
N ASP A 421 39.09 11.03 -32.46
CA ASP A 421 39.11 9.63 -32.91
C ASP A 421 38.86 8.62 -31.78
N ARG A 422 39.30 8.93 -30.55
CA ARG A 422 39.05 8.08 -29.37
C ARG A 422 37.58 8.05 -28.99
N ALA A 423 36.90 9.20 -29.07
CA ALA A 423 35.45 9.28 -28.90
C ALA A 423 34.70 8.45 -29.95
N MET A 424 35.11 8.51 -31.23
CA MET A 424 34.53 7.69 -32.31
C MET A 424 34.66 6.18 -32.04
N LYS A 425 35.82 5.75 -31.53
CA LYS A 425 36.08 4.37 -31.13
C LYS A 425 35.16 3.91 -29.99
N LEU A 426 34.89 4.78 -29.02
CA LEU A 426 33.97 4.48 -27.91
C LEU A 426 32.52 4.35 -28.37
N TYR A 427 32.09 5.13 -29.37
CA TYR A 427 30.78 4.98 -30.01
C TYR A 427 30.66 3.76 -30.95
N GLY A 428 31.71 2.94 -31.06
CA GLY A 428 31.72 1.76 -31.93
C GLY A 428 31.70 2.10 -33.42
N MET A 429 31.97 3.36 -33.78
CA MET A 429 32.19 3.76 -35.17
C MET A 429 33.58 3.26 -35.60
N GLY A 430 33.71 2.77 -36.83
CA GLY A 430 34.98 2.30 -37.38
C GLY A 430 36.07 3.39 -37.32
N SER A 431 37.34 3.01 -37.48
CA SER A 431 38.43 3.99 -37.54
C SER A 431 38.08 5.06 -38.57
N ALA A 432 38.17 6.33 -38.18
CA ALA A 432 37.94 7.44 -39.09
C ALA A 432 38.80 7.25 -40.34
N THR A 433 38.25 7.61 -41.51
CA THR A 433 39.06 7.89 -42.69
C THR A 433 40.18 8.85 -42.28
N PRO A 434 41.43 8.67 -42.74
CA PRO A 434 42.53 9.58 -42.42
C PRO A 434 42.09 11.02 -42.67
N ARG A 435 42.16 11.86 -41.64
CA ARG A 435 41.82 13.28 -41.75
C ARG A 435 43.11 14.06 -42.02
N PRO A 436 43.08 15.06 -42.92
CA PRO A 436 44.26 15.86 -43.23
C PRO A 436 44.69 16.77 -42.08
N VAL A 437 43.78 17.08 -41.14
CA VAL A 437 44.06 17.92 -39.98
C VAL A 437 43.46 17.35 -38.69
N ASN A 438 44.10 17.67 -37.57
CA ASN A 438 43.71 17.26 -36.21
C ASN A 438 43.39 18.49 -35.35
N PRO A 439 42.47 18.38 -34.38
CA PRO A 439 42.24 19.45 -33.41
C PRO A 439 43.49 19.65 -32.52
N VAL A 440 43.74 20.89 -32.11
CA VAL A 440 44.90 21.25 -31.26
C VAL A 440 44.48 22.16 -30.10
N GLY A 441 45.13 21.99 -28.94
CA GLY A 441 44.88 22.79 -27.73
C GLY A 441 43.64 22.38 -26.92
N LEU A 442 43.18 21.13 -27.05
CA LEU A 442 42.02 20.60 -26.32
C LEU A 442 42.24 20.49 -24.80
N ASP A 443 43.49 20.40 -24.38
CA ASP A 443 43.93 20.25 -22.98
C ASP A 443 43.99 21.58 -22.20
N GLN A 444 43.76 22.72 -22.88
CA GLN A 444 43.88 24.03 -22.26
C GLN A 444 42.70 24.41 -21.36
N VAL A 445 41.51 23.89 -21.68
CA VAL A 445 40.28 24.12 -20.91
C VAL A 445 39.48 22.82 -20.87
N GLU A 446 39.60 22.08 -19.77
CA GLU A 446 38.84 20.85 -19.55
C GLU A 446 37.39 21.16 -19.16
N LEU A 447 36.42 20.40 -19.69
CA LEU A 447 35.02 20.49 -19.32
C LEU A 447 34.73 19.57 -18.13
N LEU A 448 34.47 20.15 -16.95
CA LEU A 448 34.31 19.47 -15.67
C LEU A 448 33.05 19.94 -14.96
N TYR A 449 32.37 19.03 -14.27
CA TYR A 449 31.24 19.37 -13.41
C TYR A 449 31.67 20.25 -12.24
N GLY A 450 30.83 21.22 -11.89
CA GLY A 450 31.07 22.19 -10.81
C GLY A 450 31.71 23.51 -11.26
N LYS A 451 32.29 23.55 -12.47
CA LYS A 451 32.99 24.70 -13.04
C LYS A 451 32.06 25.61 -13.84
N THR A 452 32.42 26.89 -13.92
CA THR A 452 31.75 27.87 -14.77
C THR A 452 32.60 28.21 -15.99
N TYR A 453 32.00 28.18 -17.18
CA TYR A 453 32.65 28.51 -18.44
C TYR A 453 32.06 29.78 -19.03
N ARG A 454 32.91 30.58 -19.67
CA ARG A 454 32.49 31.73 -20.49
C ARG A 454 32.81 31.49 -21.95
N PHE A 455 31.87 31.84 -22.82
CA PHE A 455 31.98 31.73 -24.26
C PHE A 455 31.90 33.10 -24.92
N ARG A 456 32.65 33.26 -26.02
CA ARG A 456 32.48 34.36 -26.97
C ARG A 456 32.57 33.82 -28.39
N VAL A 457 32.01 34.54 -29.35
CA VAL A 457 32.00 34.12 -30.75
C VAL A 457 32.59 35.21 -31.64
N ARG A 458 33.52 34.80 -32.50
CA ARG A 458 34.16 35.62 -33.54
C ARG A 458 33.61 35.26 -34.90
N MET A 459 33.37 36.26 -35.73
CA MET A 459 32.98 36.08 -37.13
C MET A 459 34.23 35.91 -38.00
N ALA A 460 34.17 34.99 -38.96
CA ALA A 460 35.16 34.89 -40.01
C ALA A 460 34.54 35.24 -41.36
N ASP A 461 35.26 36.02 -42.15
CA ASP A 461 34.81 36.40 -43.48
C ASP A 461 35.03 35.27 -44.50
N MET A 462 34.56 35.46 -45.73
CA MET A 462 34.69 34.49 -46.84
C MET A 462 36.14 34.12 -47.20
N THR A 463 37.14 34.83 -46.68
CA THR A 463 38.56 34.56 -46.88
C THR A 463 39.22 33.83 -45.70
N GLY A 464 38.44 33.53 -44.65
CA GLY A 464 38.96 33.07 -43.36
C GLY A 464 39.66 34.18 -42.56
N GLY A 465 39.47 35.44 -42.95
CA GLY A 465 39.90 36.62 -42.18
C GLY A 465 38.98 36.92 -41.00
N GLY A 466 39.28 37.98 -40.25
CA GLY A 466 38.58 38.40 -39.04
C GLY A 466 39.47 38.44 -37.78
N PRO A 467 38.90 38.80 -36.62
CA PRO A 467 39.64 38.87 -35.35
C PRO A 467 40.22 37.51 -34.95
N THR A 468 41.40 37.54 -34.34
CA THR A 468 42.08 36.38 -33.75
C THR A 468 41.62 36.15 -32.30
N GLU A 469 41.96 35.00 -31.71
CA GLU A 469 41.67 34.73 -30.28
C GLU A 469 42.35 35.71 -29.31
N LYS A 470 43.35 36.47 -29.76
CA LYS A 470 44.06 37.45 -28.92
C LYS A 470 43.42 38.83 -28.96
N ASP A 471 42.56 39.08 -29.95
CA ASP A 471 41.88 40.35 -30.10
C ASP A 471 40.71 40.45 -29.12
N ASN A 472 40.34 41.68 -28.79
CA ASN A 472 39.20 42.00 -27.93
C ASN A 472 38.14 42.75 -28.75
N PRO A 473 36.85 42.58 -28.42
CA PRO A 473 35.80 43.36 -29.04
C PRO A 473 36.01 44.85 -28.74
N LEU A 474 35.70 45.70 -29.72
CA LEU A 474 35.86 47.15 -29.59
C LEU A 474 34.63 47.78 -28.94
N HIS A 475 33.46 47.21 -29.20
CA HIS A 475 32.23 47.53 -28.50
C HIS A 475 32.15 46.63 -27.27
N SER A 476 31.96 47.19 -26.06
CA SER A 476 31.77 46.37 -24.86
C SER A 476 30.29 46.29 -24.53
N ILE A 477 29.68 45.13 -24.79
CA ILE A 477 28.26 44.88 -24.52
C ILE A 477 28.15 43.65 -23.61
N PRO A 478 27.36 43.68 -22.52
CA PRO A 478 27.27 42.55 -21.60
C PRO A 478 26.89 41.21 -22.25
N SER A 479 26.06 41.25 -23.30
CA SER A 479 25.56 40.07 -24.03
C SER A 479 26.60 39.42 -24.95
N GLN A 480 27.79 40.01 -25.14
CA GLN A 480 28.85 39.45 -26.00
C GLN A 480 29.47 38.17 -25.44
N HIS A 481 29.24 37.89 -24.15
CA HIS A 481 29.71 36.69 -23.49
C HIS A 481 28.55 35.92 -22.88
N ALA A 482 28.57 34.60 -23.00
CA ALA A 482 27.64 33.73 -22.31
C ALA A 482 28.37 32.94 -21.22
N ALA A 483 27.78 32.84 -20.03
CA ALA A 483 28.32 32.03 -18.94
C ALA A 483 27.42 30.83 -18.66
N CYS A 484 28.02 29.65 -18.48
CA CYS A 484 27.31 28.43 -18.09
C CYS A 484 28.06 27.74 -16.95
N ARG A 485 27.38 27.52 -15.82
CA ARG A 485 27.86 26.62 -14.78
C ARG A 485 27.51 25.19 -15.16
N PHE A 486 28.52 24.37 -15.44
CA PHE A 486 28.34 23.01 -15.91
C PHE A 486 28.11 22.07 -14.72
N ARG A 487 26.97 21.38 -14.70
CA ARG A 487 26.52 20.57 -13.56
C ARG A 487 26.10 19.18 -14.00
N ARG A 488 26.20 18.20 -13.13
CA ARG A 488 25.74 16.85 -13.40
C ARG A 488 24.23 16.76 -13.19
N TYR A 489 23.47 16.69 -14.30
CA TYR A 489 22.03 16.38 -14.29
C TYR A 489 21.75 14.88 -14.50
N LEU A 490 22.77 14.09 -14.86
CA LEU A 490 22.67 12.66 -15.13
C LEU A 490 22.65 11.86 -13.82
N PRO A 491 21.51 11.25 -13.43
CA PRO A 491 21.45 10.39 -12.25
C PRO A 491 22.28 9.12 -12.43
N PRO A 492 22.82 8.52 -11.35
CA PRO A 492 23.52 7.25 -11.44
C PRO A 492 22.60 6.13 -11.96
N ALA A 493 23.20 5.17 -12.69
CA ALA A 493 22.50 3.95 -13.06
C ALA A 493 22.21 3.08 -11.82
N GLY A 494 21.51 1.95 -12.01
CA GLY A 494 21.29 0.97 -10.94
C GLY A 494 22.59 0.25 -10.58
N VAL A 495 22.75 -0.12 -9.30
CA VAL A 495 23.89 -0.92 -8.84
C VAL A 495 23.88 -2.31 -9.46
N LYS A 496 25.07 -2.91 -9.63
CA LYS A 496 25.19 -4.31 -10.05
C LYS A 496 25.28 -5.20 -8.82
N VAL A 497 24.30 -6.09 -8.65
CA VAL A 497 24.24 -6.99 -7.49
C VAL A 497 24.58 -8.41 -7.89
N HIS A 498 25.53 -9.01 -7.17
CA HIS A 498 25.91 -10.41 -7.29
C HIS A 498 25.50 -11.15 -6.00
N PRO A 499 24.44 -11.97 -6.03
CA PRO A 499 24.01 -12.73 -4.88
C PRO A 499 25.00 -13.86 -4.55
N LEU A 500 25.37 -13.96 -3.28
CA LEU A 500 25.98 -15.13 -2.63
C LEU A 500 25.02 -15.57 -1.52
N GLN A 501 25.27 -16.74 -0.91
CA GLN A 501 24.33 -17.39 0.02
C GLN A 501 23.65 -16.43 1.04
N ASN A 502 24.40 -15.87 1.99
CA ASN A 502 23.91 -14.90 2.99
C ASN A 502 24.56 -13.52 2.81
N THR A 503 25.02 -13.19 1.61
CA THR A 503 25.74 -11.94 1.35
C THR A 503 25.46 -11.46 -0.07
N TYR A 504 25.24 -10.16 -0.26
CA TYR A 504 25.23 -9.55 -1.59
C TYR A 504 26.54 -8.80 -1.84
N LYS A 505 27.18 -9.05 -2.98
CA LYS A 505 28.25 -8.18 -3.49
C LYS A 505 27.64 -7.11 -4.38
N ILE A 506 27.68 -5.86 -3.93
CA ILE A 506 27.05 -4.73 -4.61
C ILE A 506 28.14 -3.83 -5.17
N TYR A 507 28.21 -3.72 -6.49
CA TYR A 507 29.17 -2.86 -7.20
C TYR A 507 28.52 -1.52 -7.54
N ARG A 508 29.33 -0.46 -7.54
CA ARG A 508 28.94 0.86 -8.04
C ARG A 508 28.35 0.75 -9.45
N PRO A 509 27.37 1.60 -9.80
CA PRO A 509 26.93 1.71 -11.19
C PRO A 509 28.08 2.15 -12.09
N LEU A 510 28.02 1.79 -13.37
CA LEU A 510 28.99 2.25 -14.36
C LEU A 510 28.56 3.60 -14.94
N LEU A 511 29.52 4.50 -15.12
CA LEU A 511 29.36 5.78 -15.81
C LEU A 511 30.18 5.76 -17.11
N GLY A 512 29.54 6.12 -18.23
CA GLY A 512 30.11 6.05 -19.58
C GLY A 512 30.58 7.40 -20.15
N TYR A 513 30.94 7.40 -21.43
CA TYR A 513 31.32 8.61 -22.18
C TYR A 513 30.09 9.45 -22.56
N PRO A 514 30.15 10.80 -22.51
CA PRO A 514 31.29 11.62 -22.06
C PRO A 514 31.27 11.90 -20.54
N ALA A 515 30.18 11.56 -19.84
CA ALA A 515 29.94 11.96 -18.46
C ALA A 515 31.06 11.57 -17.48
N LEU A 516 31.75 10.44 -17.68
CA LEU A 516 32.87 10.04 -16.83
C LEU A 516 34.03 11.04 -16.90
N LEU A 517 34.34 11.62 -18.08
CA LEU A 517 35.41 12.61 -18.23
C LEU A 517 35.10 13.88 -17.43
N PHE A 518 33.82 14.24 -17.38
CA PHE A 518 33.35 15.45 -16.70
C PHE A 518 33.46 15.37 -15.17
N THR A 519 33.66 14.17 -14.61
CA THR A 519 33.83 13.99 -13.15
C THR A 519 35.19 14.45 -12.63
N GLY A 520 36.17 14.68 -13.51
CA GLY A 520 37.56 14.97 -13.15
C GLY A 520 38.34 13.71 -12.73
N LEU A 521 37.88 12.51 -13.12
CA LEU A 521 38.61 11.27 -12.88
C LEU A 521 39.85 11.18 -13.80
N ASP A 522 41.02 11.02 -13.18
CA ASP A 522 42.29 10.85 -13.91
C ASP A 522 42.22 9.65 -14.87
N ASN A 523 42.73 9.85 -16.09
CA ASN A 523 42.78 8.83 -17.15
C ASN A 523 41.42 8.20 -17.50
N ALA A 524 40.30 8.92 -17.28
CA ALA A 524 38.94 8.44 -17.57
C ALA A 524 38.78 7.81 -18.97
N LEU A 525 39.41 8.42 -19.98
CA LEU A 525 39.33 7.94 -21.36
C LEU A 525 40.05 6.59 -21.55
N ASP A 526 41.22 6.40 -20.92
CA ASP A 526 41.96 5.13 -20.95
C ASP A 526 41.18 4.02 -20.23
N LEU A 527 40.53 4.35 -19.11
CA LEU A 527 39.68 3.43 -18.36
C LEU A 527 38.48 2.95 -19.17
N LEU A 528 37.83 3.85 -19.92
CA LEU A 528 36.74 3.50 -20.83
C LEU A 528 37.21 2.63 -22.00
N GLU A 529 38.39 2.93 -22.57
CA GLU A 529 38.96 2.12 -23.64
C GLU A 529 39.37 0.72 -23.19
N ALA A 530 39.84 0.56 -21.96
CA ALA A 530 40.16 -0.74 -21.37
C ALA A 530 38.91 -1.62 -21.18
N ASP A 531 37.74 -1.00 -20.96
CA ASP A 531 36.47 -1.71 -20.77
C ASP A 531 35.78 -2.11 -22.10
N LEU A 532 36.14 -1.47 -23.22
CA LEU A 532 35.56 -1.74 -24.56
C LEU A 532 35.40 -3.23 -24.91
N PRO A 533 36.40 -4.12 -24.71
CA PRO A 533 36.27 -5.54 -25.04
C PRO A 533 35.20 -6.24 -24.20
N VAL A 534 35.10 -5.89 -22.91
CA VAL A 534 34.11 -6.44 -21.97
C VAL A 534 32.73 -5.90 -22.30
N ALA A 535 32.61 -4.60 -22.52
CA ALA A 535 31.36 -3.94 -22.89
C ALA A 535 30.74 -4.52 -24.16
N LYS A 536 31.55 -4.75 -25.21
CA LYS A 536 31.11 -5.42 -26.45
C LYS A 536 30.60 -6.85 -26.21
N LYS A 537 31.30 -7.62 -25.37
CA LYS A 537 30.88 -8.98 -25.00
C LYS A 537 29.55 -8.97 -24.24
N ASP A 538 29.39 -8.03 -23.33
CA ASP A 538 28.20 -7.89 -22.47
C ASP A 538 27.04 -7.13 -23.14
N LYS A 539 27.21 -6.65 -24.39
CA LYS A 539 26.26 -5.82 -25.15
C LYS A 539 25.82 -4.56 -24.38
N ARG A 540 26.77 -3.90 -23.73
CA ARG A 540 26.58 -2.63 -23.01
C ARG A 540 27.54 -1.58 -23.53
N GLU A 541 27.30 -0.33 -23.16
CA GLU A 541 28.26 0.76 -23.41
C GLU A 541 29.50 0.61 -22.51
N PRO A 542 30.68 1.07 -22.98
CA PRO A 542 31.87 1.16 -22.14
C PRO A 542 31.63 2.07 -20.95
N GLY A 543 32.04 1.62 -19.77
CA GLY A 543 31.81 2.38 -18.53
C GLY A 543 32.76 1.97 -17.42
N TYR A 544 32.99 2.89 -16.50
CA TYR A 544 33.81 2.69 -15.31
C TYR A 544 32.98 2.95 -14.05
N PRO A 545 33.26 2.30 -12.89
CA PRO A 545 32.55 2.59 -11.65
C PRO A 545 32.46 4.09 -11.35
N ASP A 546 31.24 4.57 -11.14
CA ASP A 546 30.93 5.99 -10.97
C ASP A 546 31.63 6.59 -9.74
N PRO A 547 32.58 7.52 -9.91
CA PRO A 547 33.37 8.06 -8.80
C PRO A 547 32.53 8.94 -7.86
N ASP A 548 31.39 9.46 -8.30
CA ASP A 548 30.54 10.30 -7.47
C ASP A 548 29.64 9.50 -6.53
N VAL A 549 29.41 8.21 -6.80
CA VAL A 549 28.59 7.33 -5.96
C VAL A 549 29.39 6.90 -4.74
N VAL A 550 29.05 7.46 -3.58
CA VAL A 550 29.77 7.24 -2.31
C VAL A 550 28.97 6.41 -1.31
N THR A 551 27.64 6.44 -1.38
CA THR A 551 26.78 5.78 -0.40
C THR A 551 25.73 4.91 -1.10
N LEU A 552 25.39 3.80 -0.48
CA LEU A 552 24.27 2.93 -0.84
C LEU A 552 23.17 3.12 0.20
N ARG A 553 22.02 3.65 -0.20
CA ARG A 553 20.81 3.66 0.63
C ARG A 553 20.13 2.31 0.53
N ILE A 554 19.73 1.75 1.67
CA ILE A 554 19.13 0.43 1.79
C ILE A 554 17.81 0.57 2.53
N GLU A 555 16.73 0.15 1.90
CA GLU A 555 15.39 0.11 2.49
C GLU A 555 14.95 -1.34 2.63
N VAL A 556 14.59 -1.75 3.83
CA VAL A 556 14.11 -3.11 4.11
C VAL A 556 12.62 -3.05 4.35
N ALA A 557 11.86 -3.89 3.64
CA ALA A 557 10.42 -3.99 3.77
C ALA A 557 9.98 -5.46 3.84
N VAL A 558 8.88 -5.74 4.53
CA VAL A 558 8.29 -7.08 4.65
C VAL A 558 6.94 -7.16 3.96
N LYS A 559 6.64 -8.32 3.39
CA LYS A 559 5.34 -8.58 2.77
C LYS A 559 4.27 -8.74 3.85
N GLY A 560 3.27 -7.87 3.83
CA GLY A 560 2.10 -8.03 4.70
C GLY A 560 1.02 -8.93 4.10
N LEU A 561 -0.23 -8.70 4.52
CA LEU A 561 -1.42 -9.35 3.95
C LEU A 561 -1.85 -8.63 2.65
N GLY A 562 -2.31 -9.39 1.66
CA GLY A 562 -2.65 -8.88 0.32
C GLY A 562 -1.61 -9.23 -0.75
N ALA A 563 -2.02 -9.17 -2.03
CA ALA A 563 -1.25 -9.76 -3.13
C ALA A 563 0.13 -9.10 -3.37
N GLN A 564 0.31 -7.81 -3.08
CA GLN A 564 1.52 -7.06 -3.49
C GLN A 564 1.98 -5.92 -2.54
N THR A 565 1.55 -5.88 -1.27
CA THR A 565 1.92 -4.77 -0.37
C THR A 565 3.10 -5.13 0.52
N PHE A 566 4.27 -4.54 0.24
CA PHE A 566 5.42 -4.52 1.14
C PHE A 566 5.35 -3.30 2.06
N TYR A 567 5.55 -3.50 3.35
CA TYR A 567 5.56 -2.45 4.36
C TYR A 567 6.99 -2.17 4.82
N PRO A 568 7.44 -0.90 4.85
CA PRO A 568 8.77 -0.54 5.31
C PRO A 568 9.00 -0.96 6.77
N LEU A 569 10.16 -1.56 7.03
CA LEU A 569 10.69 -1.81 8.37
C LEU A 569 11.63 -0.68 8.78
N TYR A 570 12.73 -0.51 8.04
CA TYR A 570 13.73 0.50 8.33
C TYR A 570 14.53 0.90 7.08
N THR A 571 15.20 2.05 7.17
CA THR A 571 16.18 2.52 6.18
C THR A 571 17.56 2.61 6.84
N THR A 572 18.60 2.19 6.15
CA THR A 572 20.00 2.31 6.57
C THR A 572 20.87 2.66 5.36
N THR A 573 22.15 2.97 5.60
CA THR A 573 23.10 3.32 4.54
C THR A 573 24.39 2.51 4.68
N ARG A 574 25.11 2.30 3.58
CA ARG A 574 26.45 1.71 3.55
C ARG A 574 27.33 2.50 2.62
N ASP A 575 28.50 2.90 3.07
CA ASP A 575 29.44 3.62 2.21
C ASP A 575 30.19 2.63 1.31
N PHE A 576 30.38 3.02 0.05
CA PHE A 576 31.22 2.28 -0.87
C PHE A 576 32.69 2.44 -0.47
N PRO A 577 33.53 1.41 -0.69
CA PRO A 577 34.97 1.53 -0.46
C PRO A 577 35.60 2.67 -1.27
N SER A 578 36.71 3.23 -0.80
CA SER A 578 37.44 4.29 -1.52
C SER A 578 38.00 3.81 -2.86
N VAL A 579 38.34 2.53 -2.98
CA VAL A 579 38.73 1.90 -4.25
C VAL A 579 37.48 1.71 -5.12
N LEU A 580 37.45 2.36 -6.29
CA LEU A 580 36.26 2.45 -7.14
C LEU A 580 35.69 1.10 -7.60
N THR A 581 36.56 0.11 -7.79
CA THR A 581 36.22 -1.23 -8.28
C THR A 581 35.79 -2.21 -7.19
N GLU A 582 35.98 -1.88 -5.92
CA GLU A 582 35.62 -2.77 -4.81
C GLU A 582 34.12 -2.71 -4.50
N PRO A 583 33.45 -3.87 -4.32
CA PRO A 583 32.04 -3.92 -3.99
C PRO A 583 31.81 -3.73 -2.48
N ILE A 584 30.59 -3.31 -2.12
CA ILE A 584 30.06 -3.50 -0.77
C ILE A 584 29.73 -4.99 -0.58
N ASN A 585 30.25 -5.58 0.50
CA ASN A 585 29.86 -6.92 0.94
C ASN A 585 28.73 -6.79 1.98
N LEU A 586 27.49 -6.86 1.52
CA LEU A 586 26.30 -6.71 2.34
C LEU A 586 25.89 -8.07 2.92
N GLY A 587 26.34 -8.39 4.13
CA GLY A 587 25.95 -9.61 4.84
C GLY A 587 24.53 -9.54 5.39
N LEU A 588 23.85 -10.68 5.46
CA LEU A 588 22.51 -10.83 6.02
C LEU A 588 22.57 -11.69 7.28
N SER A 589 21.87 -11.27 8.33
CA SER A 589 21.71 -12.01 9.58
C SER A 589 20.23 -12.17 9.86
N PHE A 590 19.74 -13.40 9.86
CA PHE A 590 18.35 -13.70 10.15
C PHE A 590 18.15 -13.96 11.64
N VAL A 591 17.11 -13.36 12.22
CA VAL A 591 16.77 -13.45 13.65
C VAL A 591 15.30 -13.84 13.79
N ASP A 592 15.03 -14.78 14.69
CA ASP A 592 13.66 -15.16 15.05
C ASP A 592 13.02 -14.02 15.86
N ALA A 593 11.95 -13.46 15.31
CA ALA A 593 11.16 -12.39 15.92
C ALA A 593 9.68 -12.79 15.86
N ARG A 594 9.04 -12.94 17.02
CA ARG A 594 7.65 -13.40 17.11
C ARG A 594 6.71 -12.34 16.60
N VAL A 595 6.90 -11.10 17.05
CA VAL A 595 6.12 -9.94 16.66
C VAL A 595 7.04 -8.80 16.22
N ILE A 596 6.96 -8.42 14.95
CA ILE A 596 7.60 -7.20 14.43
C ILE A 596 6.58 -6.10 14.23
N LYS A 597 7.00 -4.85 14.44
CA LYS A 597 6.20 -3.66 14.15
C LYS A 597 6.67 -3.03 12.85
N PHE A 598 5.97 -3.32 11.76
CA PHE A 598 6.20 -2.70 10.46
C PHE A 598 5.39 -1.39 10.34
N ASN A 599 5.95 -0.37 9.69
CA ASN A 599 5.51 1.04 9.67
C ASN A 599 5.68 1.86 10.96
N ASP A 600 6.37 1.35 11.98
CA ASP A 600 6.75 2.11 13.17
C ASP A 600 8.28 2.13 13.31
N PRO A 601 8.98 3.13 12.72
CA PRO A 601 10.44 3.17 12.73
C PRO A 601 11.03 3.43 14.13
N ALA A 602 10.20 3.81 15.12
CA ALA A 602 10.68 4.04 16.49
C ALA A 602 10.88 2.74 17.27
N THR A 603 10.15 1.68 16.92
CA THR A 603 10.27 0.37 17.57
C THR A 603 9.97 -0.75 16.59
N LEU A 604 10.92 -1.65 16.37
CA LEU A 604 10.76 -2.78 15.44
C LEU A 604 10.10 -4.02 16.10
N GLY A 605 9.58 -3.89 17.32
CA GLY A 605 9.07 -5.03 18.11
C GLY A 605 10.21 -5.91 18.62
N ASP A 606 10.11 -7.22 18.40
CA ASP A 606 11.12 -8.20 18.82
C ASP A 606 12.39 -8.18 17.94
N LEU A 607 12.34 -7.51 16.78
CA LEU A 607 13.48 -7.43 15.87
C LEU A 607 14.49 -6.39 16.40
N PRO A 608 15.77 -6.76 16.62
CA PRO A 608 16.77 -5.79 17.09
C PRO A 608 17.12 -4.78 16.00
N ALA A 609 17.56 -3.59 16.44
CA ALA A 609 18.00 -2.53 15.53
C ALA A 609 19.21 -2.98 14.70
N THR A 610 19.16 -2.72 13.39
CA THR A 610 20.29 -3.00 12.50
C THR A 610 21.45 -2.05 12.78
N PRO A 611 22.69 -2.54 12.89
CA PRO A 611 23.86 -1.69 13.07
C PRO A 611 24.13 -0.82 11.82
N ALA A 612 24.76 0.33 12.03
CA ALA A 612 25.19 1.22 10.95
C ALA A 612 26.24 0.57 10.04
N THR A 613 27.00 -0.42 10.55
CA THR A 613 27.99 -1.21 9.81
C THR A 613 27.80 -2.71 10.06
N GLY A 614 28.25 -3.54 9.13
CA GLY A 614 28.10 -5.00 9.22
C GLY A 614 26.77 -5.51 8.66
N ASN A 615 26.34 -6.69 9.14
CA ASN A 615 25.20 -7.43 8.59
C ASN A 615 23.87 -6.70 8.78
N LEU A 616 22.99 -6.79 7.79
CA LEU A 616 21.59 -6.42 7.93
C LEU A 616 20.87 -7.44 8.80
N ILE A 617 20.16 -6.96 9.82
CA ILE A 617 19.30 -7.81 10.65
C ILE A 617 17.94 -7.92 9.99
N LEU A 618 17.54 -9.14 9.68
CA LEU A 618 16.31 -9.49 8.97
C LEU A 618 15.48 -10.49 9.79
N PRO A 619 14.15 -10.39 9.82
CA PRO A 619 13.31 -11.38 10.48
C PRO A 619 13.26 -12.70 9.70
N THR A 620 13.27 -13.84 10.40
CA THR A 620 12.91 -15.14 9.81
C THR A 620 11.41 -15.26 9.55
N ALA A 621 11.00 -16.27 8.76
CA ALA A 621 9.61 -16.57 8.42
C ALA A 621 8.83 -15.39 7.80
N ARG A 622 9.52 -14.49 7.08
CA ARG A 622 8.94 -13.36 6.33
C ARG A 622 9.47 -13.35 4.90
N ASP A 623 8.63 -12.90 3.97
CA ASP A 623 9.10 -12.50 2.65
C ASP A 623 9.61 -11.05 2.71
N ILE A 624 10.88 -10.84 2.41
CA ILE A 624 11.56 -9.54 2.57
C ILE A 624 11.94 -8.99 1.20
N ARG A 625 11.71 -7.68 1.01
CA ARG A 625 12.25 -6.88 -0.08
C ARG A 625 13.29 -5.91 0.46
N ILE A 626 14.48 -5.95 -0.12
CA ILE A 626 15.58 -5.02 0.13
C ILE A 626 15.72 -4.16 -1.11
N THR A 627 15.44 -2.87 -1.01
CA THR A 627 15.66 -1.91 -2.08
C THR A 627 16.98 -1.20 -1.85
N VAL A 628 17.90 -1.32 -2.81
CA VAL A 628 19.21 -0.67 -2.75
C VAL A 628 19.32 0.41 -3.81
N THR A 629 19.69 1.63 -3.39
CA THR A 629 19.75 2.81 -4.23
C THR A 629 21.13 3.44 -4.13
N PRO A 630 21.90 3.57 -5.22
CA PRO A 630 23.17 4.29 -5.18
C PRO A 630 22.92 5.79 -5.02
N VAL A 631 23.71 6.43 -4.16
CA VAL A 631 23.59 7.85 -3.81
C VAL A 631 24.94 8.52 -4.01
N CYS A 632 24.93 9.63 -4.75
CA CYS A 632 26.11 10.45 -4.95
C CYS A 632 26.50 11.24 -3.70
N LYS A 633 27.76 11.71 -3.69
CA LYS A 633 28.31 12.62 -2.67
C LYS A 633 27.38 13.81 -2.39
N GLU A 634 27.43 14.31 -1.16
CA GLU A 634 26.66 15.49 -0.77
C GLU A 634 27.11 16.74 -1.53
N ASP A 635 26.13 17.55 -1.92
CA ASP A 635 26.35 18.84 -2.59
C ASP A 635 25.32 19.87 -2.08
N PRO A 636 25.47 20.32 -0.83
CA PRO A 636 24.47 21.16 -0.16
C PRO A 636 24.26 22.53 -0.82
N LEU A 637 25.20 22.98 -1.66
CA LEU A 637 25.13 24.25 -2.39
C LEU A 637 24.64 24.07 -3.85
N ALA A 638 24.34 22.83 -4.28
CA ALA A 638 23.95 22.48 -5.65
C ALA A 638 24.91 23.09 -6.69
N GLU A 639 26.22 22.99 -6.42
CA GLU A 639 27.25 23.55 -7.27
C GLU A 639 27.73 22.57 -8.33
N TYR A 640 27.77 21.28 -7.99
CA TYR A 640 28.22 20.17 -8.83
C TYR A 640 27.05 19.43 -9.47
N PHE A 641 25.99 19.10 -8.72
CA PHE A 641 24.78 18.46 -9.23
C PHE A 641 23.73 19.49 -9.63
N GLY A 642 23.01 19.19 -10.70
CA GLY A 642 21.97 20.07 -11.24
C GLY A 642 20.69 20.11 -10.40
N SER A 643 20.44 19.07 -9.60
CA SER A 643 19.34 18.96 -8.64
C SER A 643 19.65 17.87 -7.60
N GLU A 644 18.88 17.82 -6.50
CA GLU A 644 19.01 16.75 -5.50
C GLU A 644 18.64 15.38 -6.09
N GLU A 645 17.64 15.31 -6.97
CA GLU A 645 17.23 14.08 -7.64
C GLU A 645 18.34 13.49 -8.50
N ALA A 646 19.21 14.31 -9.10
CA ALA A 646 20.35 13.86 -9.88
C ALA A 646 21.39 13.09 -9.04
N ARG A 647 21.33 13.17 -7.71
CA ARG A 647 22.19 12.40 -6.81
C ARG A 647 21.68 10.98 -6.54
N TYR A 648 20.39 10.71 -6.76
CA TYR A 648 19.78 9.42 -6.46
C TYR A 648 19.66 8.59 -7.74
N GLY A 649 20.36 7.46 -7.76
CA GLY A 649 20.30 6.56 -8.90
C GLY A 649 19.07 5.67 -8.93
N ARG A 650 18.99 4.81 -9.93
CA ARG A 650 17.87 3.88 -10.08
C ARG A 650 17.88 2.81 -8.97
N PRO A 651 16.78 2.62 -8.22
CA PRO A 651 16.69 1.58 -7.20
C PRO A 651 16.74 0.17 -7.80
N THR A 652 17.38 -0.76 -7.09
CA THR A 652 17.41 -2.19 -7.42
C THR A 652 16.76 -2.98 -6.28
N GLU A 653 15.75 -3.79 -6.59
CA GLU A 653 15.04 -4.60 -5.60
C GLU A 653 15.64 -6.00 -5.50
N LEU A 654 15.85 -6.47 -4.29
CA LEU A 654 16.32 -7.81 -3.94
C LEU A 654 15.27 -8.48 -3.06
N PHE A 655 14.98 -9.75 -3.31
CA PHE A 655 14.02 -10.51 -2.52
C PHE A 655 14.73 -11.64 -1.78
N THR A 656 14.42 -11.80 -0.50
CA THR A 656 15.04 -12.82 0.35
C THR A 656 14.07 -13.31 1.43
N ARG A 657 14.33 -14.52 1.96
CA ARG A 657 13.66 -15.09 3.13
C ARG A 657 14.57 -16.13 3.79
N ALA A 658 14.36 -16.36 5.08
CA ALA A 658 14.88 -17.52 5.79
C ALA A 658 13.77 -18.12 6.64
N ASP A 659 13.84 -19.43 6.89
CA ASP A 659 12.89 -20.12 7.78
C ASP A 659 13.22 -19.85 9.25
N SER A 660 12.21 -19.96 10.11
CA SER A 660 12.36 -19.77 11.55
C SER A 660 13.06 -20.96 12.20
N ASN A 661 13.96 -20.70 13.14
CA ASN A 661 14.64 -21.76 13.90
C ASN A 661 13.96 -22.05 15.25
N ASP A 662 13.14 -21.14 15.76
CA ASP A 662 12.40 -21.26 17.02
C ASP A 662 10.94 -20.79 16.84
N GLU A 663 10.00 -21.72 16.97
CA GLU A 663 8.56 -21.43 16.94
C GLU A 663 7.86 -21.67 18.29
N SER A 664 8.63 -21.62 19.39
CA SER A 664 8.08 -21.64 20.76
C SER A 664 7.14 -20.45 21.01
N GLY A 665 6.22 -20.62 21.98
CA GLY A 665 5.25 -19.58 22.35
C GLY A 665 4.37 -19.13 21.17
N LEU A 666 3.96 -20.06 20.31
CA LEU A 666 3.10 -19.80 19.16
C LEU A 666 1.72 -19.29 19.60
N PHE A 667 1.20 -19.84 20.69
CA PHE A 667 -0.09 -19.45 21.28
C PHE A 667 0.12 -18.72 22.60
N THR A 668 -0.69 -17.69 22.83
CA THR A 668 -0.79 -17.07 24.16
C THR A 668 -1.87 -17.79 24.95
N MET A 669 -1.47 -18.59 25.93
CA MET A 669 -2.38 -19.35 26.79
C MET A 669 -2.44 -18.71 28.18
N ASP A 670 -3.64 -18.35 28.64
CA ASP A 670 -3.90 -17.88 29.98
C ASP A 670 -4.33 -19.06 30.87
N ALA A 671 -3.36 -19.66 31.56
CA ALA A 671 -3.61 -20.75 32.49
C ALA A 671 -4.54 -20.35 33.65
N GLY A 672 -4.64 -19.05 33.98
CA GLY A 672 -5.53 -18.53 35.01
C GLY A 672 -6.99 -18.41 34.57
N ASN A 673 -7.27 -18.47 33.26
CA ASN A 673 -8.62 -18.37 32.70
C ASN A 673 -8.82 -19.34 31.51
N PRO A 674 -8.88 -20.65 31.77
CA PRO A 674 -9.09 -21.65 30.71
C PRO A 674 -10.41 -21.46 29.96
N GLY A 675 -11.39 -20.79 30.59
CA GLY A 675 -12.65 -20.40 29.96
C GLY A 675 -12.48 -19.45 28.78
N LYS A 676 -11.37 -18.72 28.65
CA LYS A 676 -11.09 -17.92 27.46
C LYS A 676 -10.78 -18.79 26.23
N HIS A 677 -10.23 -19.98 26.45
CA HIS A 677 -9.69 -20.84 25.38
C HIS A 677 -10.62 -21.97 24.96
N LEU A 678 -11.49 -22.44 25.85
CA LEU A 678 -12.45 -23.50 25.56
C LEU A 678 -13.77 -23.21 26.26
N LYS A 679 -14.87 -23.24 25.50
CA LYS A 679 -16.24 -23.09 26.02
C LYS A 679 -17.16 -24.11 25.41
N GLY A 680 -18.01 -24.74 26.21
CA GLY A 680 -19.16 -25.50 25.74
C GLY A 680 -20.42 -24.66 25.90
N ILE A 681 -21.14 -24.41 24.81
CA ILE A 681 -22.30 -23.53 24.79
C ILE A 681 -23.51 -24.33 24.33
N MET A 682 -24.58 -24.33 25.12
CA MET A 682 -25.88 -24.86 24.73
C MET A 682 -26.84 -23.69 24.54
N LEU A 683 -27.54 -23.66 23.41
CA LEU A 683 -28.46 -22.58 23.03
C LEU A 683 -29.89 -23.10 22.94
N GLN A 684 -30.83 -22.30 23.44
CA GLN A 684 -32.26 -22.49 23.19
C GLN A 684 -32.73 -21.55 22.07
N PRO A 685 -33.76 -21.94 21.31
CA PRO A 685 -34.34 -21.08 20.27
C PRO A 685 -34.91 -19.80 20.88
N ASP A 686 -34.39 -18.65 20.45
CA ASP A 686 -34.77 -17.29 20.87
C ASP A 686 -34.39 -16.28 19.75
N GLU A 687 -35.06 -15.12 19.70
CA GLU A 687 -34.75 -14.05 18.73
C GLU A 687 -33.33 -13.50 18.90
N LYS A 688 -32.82 -13.45 20.14
CA LYS A 688 -31.50 -12.90 20.47
C LYS A 688 -30.38 -13.94 20.52
N MET A 689 -30.65 -15.18 20.11
CA MET A 689 -29.71 -16.31 20.21
C MET A 689 -28.31 -15.99 19.66
N MET A 690 -28.22 -15.46 18.44
CA MET A 690 -26.93 -15.13 17.81
C MET A 690 -26.16 -14.05 18.55
N SER A 691 -26.85 -13.02 19.06
CA SER A 691 -26.21 -11.97 19.86
C SER A 691 -25.65 -12.50 21.19
N ARG A 692 -26.33 -13.48 21.81
CA ARG A 692 -25.85 -14.16 23.02
C ARG A 692 -24.63 -15.03 22.73
N LEU A 693 -24.65 -15.77 21.62
CA LEU A 693 -23.52 -16.58 21.17
C LEU A 693 -22.30 -15.69 20.91
N ALA A 694 -22.47 -14.61 20.13
CA ALA A 694 -21.41 -13.66 19.81
C ALA A 694 -20.80 -13.04 21.08
N ALA A 695 -21.65 -12.57 22.01
CA ALA A 695 -21.19 -12.03 23.30
C ALA A 695 -20.44 -13.07 24.15
N ALA A 696 -20.87 -14.34 24.13
CA ALA A 696 -20.23 -15.41 24.90
C ALA A 696 -18.81 -15.73 24.41
N ILE A 697 -18.48 -15.44 23.15
CA ILE A 697 -17.16 -15.72 22.54
C ILE A 697 -16.39 -14.45 22.14
N ASP A 698 -16.85 -13.29 22.59
CA ASP A 698 -16.27 -11.96 22.35
C ASP A 698 -16.22 -11.50 20.88
N LEU A 699 -17.25 -11.85 20.10
CA LEU A 699 -17.40 -11.52 18.68
C LEU A 699 -18.62 -10.62 18.43
N GLU A 700 -18.75 -10.13 17.20
CA GLU A 700 -19.92 -9.39 16.71
C GLU A 700 -20.77 -10.26 15.78
N THR A 701 -22.02 -9.85 15.56
CA THR A 701 -22.96 -10.58 14.71
C THR A 701 -23.82 -9.67 13.85
N ASN A 702 -24.14 -10.14 12.65
CA ASN A 702 -25.15 -9.57 11.77
C ASN A 702 -26.00 -10.71 11.19
N GLY A 703 -27.25 -10.84 11.63
CA GLY A 703 -28.10 -11.98 11.27
C GLY A 703 -27.54 -13.30 11.81
N LEU A 704 -27.22 -14.24 10.90
CA LEU A 704 -26.61 -15.54 11.21
C LEU A 704 -25.08 -15.57 10.97
N THR A 705 -24.47 -14.40 10.77
CA THR A 705 -23.03 -14.27 10.55
C THR A 705 -22.32 -13.80 11.82
N LEU A 706 -21.19 -14.43 12.15
CA LEU A 706 -20.26 -14.02 13.19
C LEU A 706 -18.97 -13.46 12.57
N PHE A 707 -18.43 -12.40 13.15
CA PHE A 707 -17.18 -11.77 12.69
C PHE A 707 -16.45 -11.07 13.85
N GLY A 708 -15.18 -10.74 13.65
CA GLY A 708 -14.35 -10.04 14.64
C GLY A 708 -14.69 -8.56 14.80
N LYS A 709 -14.39 -7.99 15.97
CA LYS A 709 -14.50 -6.55 16.22
C LYS A 709 -13.53 -5.73 15.35
N PRO A 710 -13.79 -4.42 15.14
CA PRO A 710 -12.82 -3.53 14.49
C PRO A 710 -11.42 -3.63 15.10
N GLY A 711 -10.41 -3.67 14.23
CA GLY A 711 -8.99 -3.76 14.61
C GLY A 711 -8.48 -5.14 14.99
N GLN A 712 -9.37 -6.13 15.15
CA GLN A 712 -9.01 -7.51 15.49
C GLN A 712 -9.13 -8.43 14.27
N ARG A 713 -8.04 -9.16 13.97
CA ARG A 713 -8.09 -10.22 12.95
C ARG A 713 -8.52 -11.53 13.60
N VAL A 714 -9.70 -11.99 13.21
CA VAL A 714 -10.26 -13.30 13.60
C VAL A 714 -10.23 -14.23 12.39
N VAL A 715 -9.90 -15.49 12.59
CA VAL A 715 -9.94 -16.54 11.56
C VAL A 715 -10.74 -17.72 12.09
N PHE A 716 -11.77 -18.10 11.34
CA PHE A 716 -12.70 -19.16 11.71
C PHE A 716 -12.32 -20.48 11.06
N GLY A 717 -12.47 -21.56 11.81
CA GLY A 717 -12.69 -22.91 11.32
C GLY A 717 -13.95 -23.49 11.95
N CYS A 718 -14.57 -24.46 11.29
CA CYS A 718 -15.76 -25.12 11.84
C CYS A 718 -15.80 -26.59 11.43
N CYS A 719 -16.38 -27.43 12.28
CA CYS A 719 -16.57 -28.84 11.97
C CYS A 719 -17.53 -29.01 10.78
N ARG A 720 -17.44 -30.17 10.11
CA ARG A 720 -18.23 -30.42 8.89
C ARG A 720 -19.71 -30.68 9.17
N GLU A 721 -20.04 -31.02 10.41
CA GLU A 721 -21.38 -31.34 10.87
C GLU A 721 -22.29 -30.11 11.01
N VAL A 722 -21.72 -28.90 11.05
CA VAL A 722 -22.47 -27.64 11.05
C VAL A 722 -22.53 -27.08 9.63
N ASN A 723 -23.73 -26.81 9.13
CA ASN A 723 -23.88 -26.16 7.83
C ASN A 723 -23.48 -24.68 7.91
N HIS A 724 -22.35 -24.34 7.30
CA HIS A 724 -21.77 -23.00 7.36
C HIS A 724 -21.10 -22.58 6.05
N LEU A 725 -20.91 -21.27 5.89
CA LEU A 725 -20.11 -20.64 4.86
C LEU A 725 -19.06 -19.73 5.50
N LEU A 726 -17.79 -19.93 5.15
CA LEU A 726 -16.70 -19.03 5.51
C LEU A 726 -16.54 -17.95 4.44
N SER A 727 -16.20 -16.73 4.84
CA SER A 727 -15.81 -15.69 3.88
C SER A 727 -14.48 -16.05 3.18
N PRO A 728 -14.15 -15.44 2.02
CA PRO A 728 -12.94 -15.78 1.26
C PRO A 728 -11.61 -15.68 2.04
N GLU A 729 -11.59 -14.87 3.10
CA GLU A 729 -10.47 -14.69 4.02
C GLU A 729 -10.61 -15.46 5.36
N ASN A 730 -11.67 -16.27 5.51
CA ASN A 730 -12.07 -16.96 6.74
C ASN A 730 -12.30 -16.02 7.94
N GLY A 731 -12.55 -14.73 7.68
CA GLY A 731 -12.71 -13.69 8.71
C GLY A 731 -14.11 -13.58 9.29
N SER A 732 -15.07 -14.27 8.69
CA SER A 732 -16.45 -14.39 9.17
C SER A 732 -17.02 -15.77 8.84
N ILE A 733 -17.95 -16.24 9.65
CA ILE A 733 -18.67 -17.50 9.47
C ILE A 733 -20.18 -17.21 9.46
N SER A 734 -20.88 -17.72 8.45
CA SER A 734 -22.34 -17.59 8.31
C SER A 734 -22.99 -18.96 8.40
N PHE A 735 -23.95 -19.12 9.30
CA PHE A 735 -24.70 -20.36 9.46
C PHE A 735 -25.93 -20.40 8.56
N SER A 736 -26.26 -21.58 8.05
CA SER A 736 -27.43 -21.76 7.16
C SER A 736 -28.76 -21.56 7.88
N SER A 737 -28.86 -21.99 9.15
CA SER A 737 -30.07 -21.85 9.95
C SER A 737 -29.78 -21.82 11.45
N GLN A 738 -30.74 -21.32 12.24
CA GLN A 738 -30.67 -21.43 13.71
C GLN A 738 -30.74 -22.88 14.18
N ALA A 739 -31.36 -23.78 13.40
CA ALA A 739 -31.51 -25.18 13.74
C ALA A 739 -30.15 -25.91 13.85
N ASP A 740 -29.14 -25.43 13.11
CA ASP A 740 -27.78 -25.97 13.15
C ASP A 740 -27.04 -25.64 14.47
N LEU A 741 -27.59 -24.77 15.33
CA LEU A 741 -26.93 -24.31 16.57
C LEU A 741 -27.67 -24.68 17.86
N VAL A 742 -28.90 -25.18 17.77
CA VAL A 742 -29.75 -25.52 18.93
C VAL A 742 -29.80 -27.03 19.17
N LYS A 743 -30.13 -27.44 20.40
CA LYS A 743 -30.23 -28.86 20.83
C LYS A 743 -28.93 -29.66 20.76
N GLN A 744 -27.80 -29.00 20.56
CA GLN A 744 -26.47 -29.61 20.61
C GLN A 744 -25.47 -28.71 21.33
N TRP A 745 -24.40 -29.32 21.85
CA TRP A 745 -23.30 -28.56 22.45
C TRP A 745 -22.47 -27.93 21.34
N ILE A 746 -22.41 -26.61 21.31
CA ILE A 746 -21.50 -25.83 20.48
C ILE A 746 -20.21 -25.60 21.28
N VAL A 747 -19.17 -26.34 20.92
CA VAL A 747 -17.87 -26.23 21.60
C VAL A 747 -16.98 -25.30 20.81
N VAL A 748 -16.52 -24.23 21.45
CA VAL A 748 -15.70 -23.19 20.83
C VAL A 748 -14.30 -23.25 21.41
N VAL A 749 -13.32 -23.49 20.53
CA VAL A 749 -11.89 -23.37 20.83
C VAL A 749 -11.44 -21.99 20.37
N SER A 750 -10.87 -21.18 21.25
CA SER A 750 -10.36 -19.84 20.94
C SER A 750 -8.89 -19.70 21.35
N LEU A 751 -8.03 -19.37 20.40
CA LEU A 751 -6.58 -19.25 20.63
C LEU A 751 -6.09 -17.91 20.08
N GLU A 752 -5.17 -17.25 20.79
CA GLU A 752 -4.48 -16.07 20.27
C GLU A 752 -3.11 -16.48 19.72
N LEU A 753 -2.94 -16.35 18.41
CA LEU A 753 -1.68 -16.55 17.72
C LEU A 753 -0.76 -15.36 18.00
N ASN A 754 0.36 -15.62 18.68
CA ASN A 754 1.36 -14.62 19.03
C ASN A 754 2.35 -14.40 17.87
N ARG A 755 1.82 -14.06 16.70
CA ARG A 755 2.60 -13.77 15.48
C ARG A 755 1.99 -12.58 14.77
N ASP A 756 2.85 -11.68 14.32
CA ASP A 756 2.40 -10.52 13.54
C ASP A 756 1.90 -10.93 12.14
N TRP A 757 1.13 -10.06 11.50
CA TRP A 757 0.46 -10.39 10.24
C TRP A 757 1.39 -10.58 9.03
N SER A 758 2.67 -10.21 9.14
CA SER A 758 3.65 -10.51 8.09
C SER A 758 4.17 -11.95 8.21
N TRP A 759 4.01 -12.62 9.37
CA TRP A 759 4.51 -13.98 9.63
C TRP A 759 3.93 -15.04 8.68
N ASN A 760 4.83 -15.84 8.11
CA ASN A 760 4.53 -16.81 7.06
C ASN A 760 5.35 -18.10 7.24
N ALA A 761 4.99 -18.91 8.23
CA ALA A 761 5.60 -20.22 8.46
C ALA A 761 4.62 -21.40 8.42
N LEU A 762 3.33 -21.19 8.05
CA LEU A 762 2.31 -22.24 8.02
C LEU A 762 1.94 -22.65 6.59
N HIS A 763 1.56 -23.92 6.43
CA HIS A 763 0.88 -24.39 5.22
C HIS A 763 -0.54 -23.80 5.10
N ASP A 764 -1.12 -23.88 3.90
CA ASP A 764 -2.51 -23.44 3.63
C ASP A 764 -3.50 -24.06 4.63
N LYS A 765 -3.36 -25.36 4.90
CA LYS A 765 -3.99 -26.03 6.04
C LYS A 765 -3.21 -25.73 7.31
N SER A 766 -3.49 -24.60 7.94
CA SER A 766 -2.58 -24.05 8.96
C SER A 766 -2.65 -24.77 10.30
N PHE A 767 -3.84 -25.13 10.77
CA PHE A 767 -4.04 -25.85 12.04
C PHE A 767 -5.01 -27.00 11.86
N THR A 768 -4.66 -28.18 12.38
CA THR A 768 -5.52 -29.36 12.43
C THR A 768 -6.10 -29.51 13.83
N ILE A 769 -7.42 -29.63 13.95
CA ILE A 769 -8.12 -29.78 15.23
C ILE A 769 -8.59 -31.22 15.37
N LYS A 770 -8.17 -31.89 16.45
CA LYS A 770 -8.57 -33.28 16.77
C LYS A 770 -9.41 -33.31 18.04
N ARG A 771 -10.60 -33.90 17.97
CA ARG A 771 -11.46 -34.20 19.13
C ARG A 771 -11.30 -35.67 19.50
N ASN A 772 -10.85 -35.94 20.72
CA ASN A 772 -10.60 -37.30 21.24
C ASN A 772 -9.72 -38.14 20.29
N GLY A 773 -8.70 -37.52 19.68
CA GLY A 773 -7.77 -38.15 18.73
C GLY A 773 -8.26 -38.23 17.28
N VAL A 774 -9.51 -37.82 16.98
CA VAL A 774 -10.08 -37.85 15.62
C VAL A 774 -10.09 -36.44 15.01
N GLU A 775 -9.57 -36.30 13.79
CA GLU A 775 -9.61 -35.03 13.04
C GLU A 775 -11.06 -34.57 12.84
N THR A 776 -11.38 -33.40 13.37
CA THR A 776 -12.74 -32.82 13.38
C THR A 776 -12.85 -31.64 12.41
N GLY A 777 -11.75 -30.94 12.15
CA GLY A 777 -11.68 -29.86 11.15
C GLY A 777 -10.33 -29.17 11.14
N THR A 778 -10.21 -28.13 10.31
CA THR A 778 -9.00 -27.30 10.19
C THR A 778 -9.31 -25.82 10.36
N ILE A 779 -8.30 -25.03 10.71
CA ILE A 779 -8.32 -23.57 10.59
C ILE A 779 -7.24 -23.19 9.58
N ASP A 780 -7.64 -22.49 8.52
CA ASP A 780 -6.76 -22.12 7.42
C ASP A 780 -6.44 -20.62 7.52
N LEU A 781 -5.18 -20.28 7.83
CA LEU A 781 -4.70 -18.91 8.00
C LEU A 781 -4.28 -18.33 6.65
N LEU A 782 -5.24 -17.74 5.95
CA LEU A 782 -5.01 -17.17 4.62
C LEU A 782 -4.18 -15.87 4.68
N ARG A 783 -3.54 -15.48 3.56
CA ARG A 783 -2.72 -14.26 3.45
C ARG A 783 -3.55 -13.00 3.14
N THR A 784 -4.76 -12.93 3.68
CA THR A 784 -5.72 -11.82 3.54
C THR A 784 -6.36 -11.48 4.90
N ALA A 785 -6.90 -10.27 5.02
CA ALA A 785 -7.66 -9.82 6.20
C ALA A 785 -8.94 -9.10 5.74
N SER A 786 -9.97 -9.15 6.58
CA SER A 786 -11.22 -8.45 6.34
C SER A 786 -11.04 -6.93 6.46
N SER A 787 -11.90 -6.16 5.79
CA SER A 787 -11.88 -4.69 5.89
C SER A 787 -12.15 -4.19 7.31
N VAL A 788 -12.94 -4.93 8.10
CA VAL A 788 -13.23 -4.63 9.51
C VAL A 788 -11.96 -4.75 10.37
N ALA A 789 -11.15 -5.79 10.15
CA ALA A 789 -9.88 -5.96 10.86
C ALA A 789 -8.85 -4.86 10.54
N LEU A 790 -8.95 -4.22 9.36
CA LEU A 790 -8.02 -3.16 8.94
C LEU A 790 -8.27 -1.80 9.62
N GLN A 791 -9.42 -1.59 10.24
CA GLN A 791 -9.74 -0.37 10.98
C GLN A 791 -8.96 -0.35 12.30
N GLU A 792 -8.00 0.56 12.49
CA GLU A 792 -7.14 0.61 13.70
C GLU A 792 -6.47 -0.74 14.03
N ALA A 793 -6.01 -1.43 12.98
CA ALA A 793 -5.48 -2.79 13.06
C ALA A 793 -4.39 -3.01 14.11
N ASP A 794 -4.67 -3.90 15.07
CA ASP A 794 -3.65 -4.54 15.90
C ASP A 794 -3.01 -5.69 15.12
N ARG A 795 -1.84 -5.39 14.52
CA ARG A 795 -1.13 -6.33 13.63
C ARG A 795 -0.24 -7.32 14.37
N GLY A 796 -0.18 -7.27 15.70
CA GLY A 796 0.71 -8.10 16.50
C GLY A 796 0.19 -9.51 16.81
N LYS A 797 -1.11 -9.75 16.57
CA LYS A 797 -1.77 -11.02 16.91
C LYS A 797 -2.91 -11.38 15.95
N THR A 798 -3.31 -12.63 15.95
CA THR A 798 -4.51 -13.13 15.24
C THR A 798 -5.30 -14.06 16.16
N THR A 799 -6.60 -13.86 16.27
CA THR A 799 -7.49 -14.75 17.04
C THR A 799 -7.98 -15.87 16.14
N LEU A 800 -7.77 -17.12 16.57
CA LEU A 800 -8.24 -18.32 15.89
C LEU A 800 -9.46 -18.84 16.65
N VAL A 801 -10.57 -19.08 15.94
CA VAL A 801 -11.81 -19.58 16.53
C VAL A 801 -12.25 -20.83 15.77
N PHE A 802 -12.30 -21.97 16.45
CA PHE A 802 -12.86 -23.20 15.93
C PHE A 802 -14.20 -23.51 16.57
N ILE A 803 -15.23 -23.76 15.77
CA ILE A 803 -16.58 -24.09 16.23
C ILE A 803 -16.87 -25.56 15.91
N ASP A 804 -17.14 -26.35 16.95
CA ASP A 804 -17.52 -27.75 16.85
C ASP A 804 -18.95 -27.95 17.36
N ALA A 805 -19.64 -28.94 16.79
CA ALA A 805 -20.96 -29.38 17.23
C ALA A 805 -20.89 -30.81 17.78
N VAL A 806 -21.40 -30.98 18.99
CA VAL A 806 -21.42 -32.25 19.71
C VAL A 806 -22.86 -32.58 20.07
N ASP A 807 -23.39 -33.65 19.49
CA ASP A 807 -24.71 -34.17 19.86
C ASP A 807 -24.68 -34.66 21.33
N PRO A 808 -25.52 -34.11 22.22
CA PRO A 808 -25.59 -34.53 23.62
C PRO A 808 -26.23 -35.92 23.79
N LYS A 809 -26.82 -36.48 22.74
CA LYS A 809 -27.44 -37.81 22.80
C LYS A 809 -26.39 -38.92 22.91
N PRO A 810 -26.65 -39.94 23.74
CA PRO A 810 -25.79 -41.11 23.80
C PRO A 810 -25.75 -41.81 22.44
N LYS A 811 -24.56 -42.25 22.04
CA LYS A 811 -24.34 -43.04 20.82
C LYS A 811 -24.66 -44.49 21.15
N ASN A 812 -25.94 -44.85 21.24
CA ASN A 812 -26.60 -46.19 21.42
C ASN A 812 -27.83 -46.05 22.35
N ASP A 813 -28.55 -47.14 22.65
CA ASP A 813 -29.64 -47.19 23.65
C ASP A 813 -29.15 -47.04 25.13
N ASP A 814 -27.95 -46.49 25.34
CA ASP A 814 -27.36 -46.24 26.66
C ASP A 814 -27.98 -45.02 27.36
N PHE A 815 -27.85 -44.92 28.68
CA PHE A 815 -28.33 -43.77 29.43
C PHE A 815 -27.44 -42.53 29.25
N PRO A 816 -28.00 -41.30 29.24
CA PRO A 816 -27.21 -40.07 29.16
C PRO A 816 -26.18 -39.95 30.30
N ARG A 817 -24.94 -39.58 29.97
CA ARG A 817 -23.84 -39.33 30.91
C ARG A 817 -23.10 -38.04 30.54
N PRO A 818 -22.46 -37.33 31.49
CA PRO A 818 -21.64 -36.16 31.18
C PRO A 818 -20.55 -36.51 30.16
N LEU A 819 -20.34 -35.61 29.19
CA LEU A 819 -19.38 -35.83 28.09
C LEU A 819 -18.02 -35.23 28.46
N ARG A 820 -16.96 -36.03 28.31
CA ARG A 820 -15.57 -35.57 28.43
C ARG A 820 -14.96 -35.44 27.05
N LEU A 821 -14.58 -34.23 26.66
CA LEU A 821 -14.02 -33.92 25.35
C LEU A 821 -12.61 -33.38 25.50
N LYS A 822 -11.67 -33.96 24.76
CA LYS A 822 -10.29 -33.50 24.63
C LYS A 822 -10.07 -32.95 23.22
N TYR A 823 -9.58 -31.73 23.11
CA TYR A 823 -9.20 -31.07 21.86
C TYR A 823 -7.69 -30.91 21.79
N GLU A 824 -7.09 -31.38 20.71
CA GLU A 824 -5.66 -31.23 20.41
C GLU A 824 -5.51 -30.34 19.17
N ILE A 825 -4.69 -29.30 19.27
CA ILE A 825 -4.44 -28.33 18.19
C ILE A 825 -3.03 -28.56 17.64
N GLU A 826 -2.96 -28.99 16.38
CA GLU A 826 -1.71 -29.30 15.70
C GLU A 826 -1.40 -28.25 14.62
N PRO A 827 -0.36 -27.41 14.80
CA PRO A 827 0.09 -26.47 13.78
C PRO A 827 0.87 -27.20 12.67
N ASN A 828 0.57 -26.88 11.41
CA ASN A 828 1.25 -27.45 10.24
C ASN A 828 2.25 -26.44 9.66
N LEU A 829 3.50 -26.51 10.10
CA LEU A 829 4.56 -25.61 9.65
C LEU A 829 5.10 -25.98 8.27
N LEU A 830 5.49 -24.98 7.48
CA LEU A 830 6.19 -25.15 6.19
C LEU A 830 7.53 -25.88 6.35
N HIS A 831 8.22 -25.58 7.45
CA HIS A 831 9.52 -26.14 7.80
C HIS A 831 9.56 -26.43 9.30
N ASN A 832 10.17 -27.55 9.69
CA ASN A 832 10.33 -27.89 11.09
C ASN A 832 11.46 -27.06 11.72
N PRO A 833 11.20 -26.32 12.82
CA PRO A 833 12.22 -25.51 13.47
C PRO A 833 13.31 -26.39 14.08
N VAL A 834 14.55 -25.90 14.01
CA VAL A 834 15.73 -26.66 14.44
C VAL A 834 15.90 -26.66 15.96
N ILE A 835 15.49 -25.58 16.64
CA ILE A 835 15.73 -25.38 18.08
C ILE A 835 14.53 -25.85 18.90
N ALA A 836 13.33 -25.34 18.62
CA ALA A 836 12.14 -25.67 19.40
C ALA A 836 10.88 -25.74 18.52
N PRO A 837 10.18 -26.89 18.46
CA PRO A 837 8.87 -27.00 17.81
C PRO A 837 7.80 -26.22 18.58
N PRO A 838 6.73 -25.78 17.90
CA PRO A 838 5.60 -25.16 18.58
C PRO A 838 4.93 -26.14 19.53
N GLU A 839 4.44 -25.63 20.65
CA GLU A 839 3.58 -26.38 21.54
C GLU A 839 2.30 -26.81 20.82
N LYS A 840 1.77 -27.98 21.18
CA LYS A 840 0.47 -28.49 20.73
C LYS A 840 -0.51 -28.36 21.90
N PRO A 841 -1.31 -27.29 21.98
CA PRO A 841 -2.24 -27.11 23.08
C PRO A 841 -3.20 -28.29 23.16
N GLU A 842 -3.34 -28.84 24.37
CA GLU A 842 -4.36 -29.81 24.71
C GLU A 842 -5.36 -29.15 25.66
N LEU A 843 -6.63 -29.13 25.26
CA LEU A 843 -7.71 -28.52 26.01
C LEU A 843 -8.76 -29.57 26.33
N GLU A 844 -9.28 -29.54 27.56
CA GLU A 844 -10.26 -30.51 28.02
C GLU A 844 -11.48 -29.83 28.64
N ILE A 845 -12.68 -30.31 28.31
CA ILE A 845 -13.93 -29.84 28.91
C ILE A 845 -14.84 -31.00 29.28
N HIS A 846 -15.52 -30.87 30.43
CA HIS A 846 -16.58 -31.78 30.86
C HIS A 846 -17.91 -31.05 30.67
N LEU A 847 -18.82 -31.66 29.91
CA LEU A 847 -20.12 -31.08 29.58
C LEU A 847 -21.24 -31.84 30.32
N PRO A 848 -22.20 -31.13 30.94
CA PRO A 848 -23.33 -31.75 31.61
C PRO A 848 -24.27 -32.45 30.63
N VAL A 849 -25.07 -33.37 31.17
CA VAL A 849 -26.17 -34.00 30.43
C VAL A 849 -27.22 -32.94 30.08
N ALA A 850 -27.56 -32.85 28.79
CA ALA A 850 -28.61 -31.95 28.28
C ALA A 850 -29.82 -32.71 27.71
N VAL A 851 -29.89 -34.02 27.96
CA VAL A 851 -30.95 -34.91 27.46
C VAL A 851 -31.81 -35.35 28.63
N ILE A 852 -33.13 -35.21 28.51
CA ILE A 852 -34.07 -35.61 29.55
C ILE A 852 -34.16 -37.15 29.69
N PRO A 853 -34.46 -37.69 30.89
CA PRO A 853 -34.79 -39.10 31.06
C PRO A 853 -35.95 -39.54 30.16
N ALA A 854 -35.79 -40.68 29.49
CA ALA A 854 -36.79 -41.22 28.56
C ALA A 854 -37.94 -41.98 29.25
N GLN A 855 -37.74 -42.44 30.49
CA GLN A 855 -38.72 -43.25 31.22
C GLN A 855 -39.94 -42.41 31.64
N LEU A 856 -41.14 -42.93 31.35
CA LEU A 856 -42.40 -42.34 31.82
C LEU A 856 -42.83 -43.03 33.13
N PRO A 857 -43.18 -42.27 34.18
CA PRO A 857 -43.80 -42.84 35.38
C PRO A 857 -45.20 -43.41 35.06
N LYS A 858 -45.57 -44.50 35.73
CA LYS A 858 -46.95 -45.02 35.76
C LYS A 858 -47.25 -45.57 37.15
N VAL A 859 -48.24 -44.97 37.81
CA VAL A 859 -48.66 -45.35 39.18
C VAL A 859 -49.64 -46.54 39.10
N LEU A 860 -49.38 -47.60 39.86
CA LEU A 860 -50.23 -48.79 39.95
C LEU A 860 -51.13 -48.76 41.20
N SER A 861 -50.55 -48.39 42.33
CA SER A 861 -51.26 -48.41 43.62
C SER A 861 -50.70 -47.33 44.55
N ALA A 862 -51.46 -47.03 45.60
CA ALA A 862 -51.08 -46.10 46.66
C ALA A 862 -51.49 -46.67 48.02
N GLY A 863 -50.76 -46.32 49.07
CA GLY A 863 -51.10 -46.76 50.42
C GLY A 863 -50.41 -45.94 51.51
N ILE A 864 -50.70 -46.28 52.77
CA ILE A 864 -50.14 -45.58 53.92
C ILE A 864 -49.05 -46.44 54.55
N ALA A 865 -47.84 -45.91 54.62
CA ALA A 865 -46.73 -46.46 55.39
C ALA A 865 -46.87 -45.98 56.84
N LEU A 866 -46.69 -46.89 57.79
CA LEU A 866 -46.82 -46.61 59.21
C LEU A 866 -45.53 -47.02 59.93
N SER A 867 -45.00 -46.14 60.79
CA SER A 867 -43.84 -46.47 61.65
C SER A 867 -44.15 -47.67 62.55
N HIS A 868 -43.13 -48.28 63.19
CA HIS A 868 -43.38 -49.34 64.17
C HIS A 868 -44.35 -48.87 65.27
N TYR A 869 -45.23 -49.78 65.69
CA TYR A 869 -46.12 -49.54 66.82
C TYR A 869 -45.32 -49.62 68.13
N THR A 870 -45.39 -48.58 68.95
CA THR A 870 -44.70 -48.51 70.24
C THR A 870 -45.72 -48.21 71.33
N ARG A 871 -45.64 -48.95 72.43
CA ARG A 871 -46.50 -48.80 73.60
C ARG A 871 -45.71 -48.90 74.88
N ASP A 872 -46.35 -48.56 75.99
CA ASP A 872 -45.90 -48.95 77.31
C ASP A 872 -45.80 -50.48 77.41
N HIS A 873 -44.59 -50.98 77.62
CA HIS A 873 -44.30 -52.40 77.74
C HIS A 873 -44.65 -52.94 79.13
N ASP A 874 -44.65 -52.09 80.16
CA ASP A 874 -44.84 -52.52 81.54
C ASP A 874 -46.32 -52.54 81.93
N GLY A 875 -47.08 -51.50 81.59
CA GLY A 875 -48.50 -51.35 81.97
C GLY A 875 -49.49 -51.31 80.80
N TYR A 876 -49.04 -51.13 79.56
CA TYR A 876 -49.89 -50.79 78.40
C TYR A 876 -50.80 -49.57 78.64
N ALA A 877 -50.36 -48.62 79.47
CA ALA A 877 -51.10 -47.42 79.82
C ALA A 877 -51.07 -46.35 78.72
N TRP A 878 -50.08 -46.39 77.83
CA TRP A 878 -49.99 -45.44 76.72
C TRP A 878 -49.48 -46.09 75.43
N SER A 879 -49.74 -45.44 74.30
CA SER A 879 -49.11 -45.73 73.03
C SER A 879 -48.52 -44.48 72.42
N ARG A 880 -47.54 -44.61 71.52
CA ARG A 880 -47.01 -43.47 70.75
C ARG A 880 -47.76 -43.33 69.44
N THR A 881 -48.03 -42.09 69.04
CA THR A 881 -48.49 -41.77 67.68
C THR A 881 -47.53 -42.34 66.63
N ARG A 882 -48.07 -43.15 65.71
CA ARG A 882 -47.30 -43.69 64.57
C ARG A 882 -47.09 -42.59 63.53
N GLN A 883 -45.87 -42.45 63.04
CA GLN A 883 -45.62 -41.62 61.87
C GLN A 883 -46.26 -42.29 60.65
N LYS A 884 -46.95 -41.50 59.84
CA LYS A 884 -47.67 -41.95 58.65
C LYS A 884 -47.11 -41.23 57.43
N MET A 885 -46.88 -41.95 56.34
CA MET A 885 -46.53 -41.36 55.05
C MET A 885 -47.31 -42.02 53.93
N LEU A 886 -47.67 -41.26 52.91
CA LEU A 886 -48.21 -41.83 51.67
C LEU A 886 -47.07 -42.49 50.90
N TRP A 887 -47.33 -43.67 50.33
CA TRP A 887 -46.45 -44.30 49.36
C TRP A 887 -47.19 -44.54 48.05
N LEU A 888 -46.45 -44.47 46.94
CA LEU A 888 -46.92 -44.81 45.59
C LEU A 888 -46.10 -46.00 45.07
N GLU A 889 -46.77 -46.94 44.43
CA GLU A 889 -46.14 -48.04 43.68
C GLU A 889 -46.17 -47.75 42.18
N PHE A 890 -45.01 -47.88 41.54
CA PHE A 890 -44.85 -47.72 40.09
C PHE A 890 -44.76 -49.05 39.34
N GLU A 891 -45.18 -49.07 38.07
CA GLU A 891 -45.21 -50.27 37.21
C GLU A 891 -43.82 -50.87 36.97
N GLU A 892 -42.80 -50.05 36.88
CA GLU A 892 -41.40 -50.44 36.70
C GLU A 892 -40.53 -49.67 37.70
N PRO A 893 -39.41 -50.24 38.18
CA PRO A 893 -38.42 -49.45 38.92
C PRO A 893 -37.80 -48.38 38.00
N VAL A 894 -37.11 -47.41 38.60
CA VAL A 894 -36.31 -46.45 37.82
C VAL A 894 -35.23 -47.21 37.06
N ARG A 895 -35.15 -47.02 35.74
CA ARG A 895 -34.26 -47.80 34.85
C ARG A 895 -32.80 -47.41 34.99
N ASP A 896 -32.53 -46.13 35.21
CA ASP A 896 -31.17 -45.61 35.42
C ASP A 896 -30.91 -45.43 36.93
N PRO A 897 -29.91 -46.11 37.53
CA PRO A 897 -29.65 -46.04 38.97
C PRO A 897 -29.30 -44.65 39.52
N VAL A 898 -28.90 -43.71 38.65
CA VAL A 898 -28.59 -42.31 39.02
C VAL A 898 -29.78 -41.36 38.89
N ASP A 899 -30.93 -41.87 38.45
CA ASP A 899 -32.20 -41.16 38.36
C ASP A 899 -33.11 -41.48 39.55
N ASN A 900 -34.14 -40.66 39.75
CA ASN A 900 -35.19 -40.92 40.75
C ASN A 900 -36.54 -40.37 40.28
N TYR A 901 -37.62 -40.74 40.97
CA TYR A 901 -38.91 -40.08 40.83
C TYR A 901 -38.94 -38.74 41.56
N PHE A 902 -39.52 -37.74 40.91
CA PHE A 902 -39.71 -36.39 41.42
C PHE A 902 -41.18 -35.99 41.32
N VAL A 903 -41.60 -35.10 42.21
CA VAL A 903 -42.97 -34.61 42.32
C VAL A 903 -43.05 -33.10 42.47
N TYR A 904 -44.11 -32.50 41.94
CA TYR A 904 -44.44 -31.09 42.12
C TYR A 904 -45.93 -30.94 42.45
N VAL A 905 -46.27 -30.08 43.41
CA VAL A 905 -47.67 -29.81 43.77
C VAL A 905 -48.23 -28.78 42.79
N LYS A 906 -49.12 -29.22 41.90
CA LYS A 906 -49.80 -28.33 40.96
C LYS A 906 -50.88 -27.49 41.63
N ALA A 907 -51.68 -28.11 42.48
CA ALA A 907 -52.83 -27.52 43.14
C ALA A 907 -53.20 -28.24 44.43
N TYR A 908 -53.94 -27.55 45.29
CA TYR A 908 -54.53 -28.07 46.53
C TYR A 908 -56.01 -27.67 46.59
N ALA A 909 -56.87 -28.61 46.98
CA ALA A 909 -58.31 -28.41 47.15
C ALA A 909 -58.76 -28.91 48.53
N PRO A 910 -59.63 -28.18 49.26
CA PRO A 910 -60.20 -28.66 50.51
C PRO A 910 -61.09 -29.89 50.28
N ASP A 911 -61.20 -30.77 51.28
CA ASP A 911 -62.10 -31.93 51.21
C ASP A 911 -63.56 -31.44 51.23
N PRO A 912 -64.37 -31.69 50.18
CA PRO A 912 -65.75 -31.23 50.11
C PRO A 912 -66.64 -31.82 51.22
N LEU A 913 -66.27 -32.94 51.84
CA LEU A 913 -67.00 -33.50 52.97
C LEU A 913 -66.82 -32.68 54.27
N LEU A 914 -65.75 -31.89 54.35
CA LEU A 914 -65.45 -31.03 55.50
C LEU A 914 -65.87 -29.57 55.27
N VAL A 915 -66.21 -29.20 54.04
CA VAL A 915 -66.69 -27.87 53.67
C VAL A 915 -68.20 -27.76 53.99
N ASN A 916 -68.62 -26.63 54.56
CA ASN A 916 -70.03 -26.41 54.86
C ASN A 916 -70.92 -26.38 53.61
N SER A 917 -72.16 -26.86 53.76
CA SER A 917 -73.17 -26.77 52.71
C SER A 917 -73.42 -25.31 52.30
N GLY A 918 -73.18 -24.97 51.03
CA GLY A 918 -73.43 -23.66 50.44
C GLY A 918 -72.20 -22.75 50.25
N VAL A 919 -70.99 -23.19 50.63
CA VAL A 919 -69.74 -22.48 50.32
C VAL A 919 -69.27 -22.85 48.90
N ASP A 920 -69.18 -21.87 47.99
CA ASP A 920 -68.57 -22.05 46.67
C ASP A 920 -67.05 -21.82 46.76
N VAL A 921 -66.27 -22.83 46.39
CA VAL A 921 -64.79 -22.82 46.41
C VAL A 921 -64.17 -22.41 45.06
N GLY A 922 -64.97 -22.23 44.01
CA GLY A 922 -64.50 -21.82 42.68
C GLY A 922 -63.61 -22.86 41.97
N GLU A 923 -63.11 -22.49 40.78
CA GLU A 923 -62.15 -23.31 40.01
C GLU A 923 -60.72 -23.05 40.51
N ILE A 924 -60.05 -24.10 40.96
CA ILE A 924 -58.67 -24.02 41.47
C ILE A 924 -57.70 -24.13 40.29
N GLY A 925 -56.96 -23.06 40.02
CA GLY A 925 -55.93 -23.03 38.97
C GLY A 925 -54.73 -23.92 39.31
N GLU A 926 -54.20 -24.60 38.30
CA GLU A 926 -52.99 -25.41 38.43
C GLU A 926 -51.73 -24.63 38.08
N THR A 927 -50.70 -24.78 38.90
CA THR A 927 -49.36 -24.24 38.65
C THR A 927 -48.43 -25.29 38.05
N SER A 928 -47.26 -24.86 37.58
CA SER A 928 -46.20 -25.72 37.05
C SER A 928 -44.85 -25.36 37.68
N ALA A 929 -43.94 -26.33 37.77
CA ALA A 929 -42.60 -26.12 38.29
C ALA A 929 -41.84 -25.08 37.44
N TYR A 930 -41.21 -24.11 38.11
CA TYR A 930 -40.30 -23.17 37.45
C TYR A 930 -38.96 -23.87 37.16
N ILE A 931 -38.71 -24.16 35.89
CA ILE A 931 -37.42 -24.65 35.39
C ILE A 931 -36.79 -23.48 34.63
N ASP A 932 -35.55 -23.13 34.98
CA ASP A 932 -34.81 -22.06 34.30
C ASP A 932 -34.79 -22.35 32.78
N PRO A 933 -35.26 -21.43 31.92
CA PRO A 933 -35.28 -21.64 30.48
C PRO A 933 -33.89 -21.86 29.87
N GLU A 934 -32.80 -21.48 30.56
CA GLU A 934 -31.41 -21.68 30.10
C GLU A 934 -31.20 -21.21 28.66
N LEU A 935 -31.68 -19.99 28.32
CA LEU A 935 -31.60 -19.43 26.96
C LEU A 935 -30.19 -19.52 26.35
N ILE A 936 -29.17 -19.40 27.20
CA ILE A 936 -27.79 -19.78 26.91
C ILE A 936 -27.18 -20.41 28.16
N ARG A 937 -26.50 -21.55 27.99
CA ARG A 937 -25.75 -22.23 29.04
C ARG A 937 -24.29 -22.35 28.60
N VAL A 938 -23.39 -21.71 29.35
CA VAL A 938 -21.95 -21.71 29.06
C VAL A 938 -21.20 -22.51 30.12
N ILE A 939 -20.43 -23.49 29.66
CA ILE A 939 -19.55 -24.34 30.46
C ILE A 939 -18.11 -24.03 30.09
N THR A 940 -17.26 -23.85 31.09
CA THR A 940 -15.82 -23.70 30.91
C THR A 940 -15.07 -24.84 31.62
N PRO A 941 -13.83 -25.14 31.22
CA PRO A 941 -13.02 -26.15 31.91
C PRO A 941 -12.94 -25.89 33.42
N GLY A 942 -13.06 -26.95 34.21
CA GLY A 942 -13.03 -26.89 35.68
C GLY A 942 -14.34 -26.46 36.35
N HIS A 943 -15.42 -26.19 35.59
CA HIS A 943 -16.73 -25.99 36.20
C HIS A 943 -17.19 -27.24 36.97
N SER A 944 -17.74 -27.02 38.17
CA SER A 944 -18.27 -28.06 39.05
C SER A 944 -19.77 -28.25 38.84
N ASP A 945 -20.29 -29.39 39.30
CA ASP A 945 -21.73 -29.69 39.27
C ASP A 945 -22.51 -28.69 40.13
N ASP A 946 -23.28 -27.84 39.46
CA ASP A 946 -24.07 -26.77 40.06
C ASP A 946 -25.51 -27.20 40.41
N ARG A 947 -25.86 -28.47 40.20
CA ARG A 947 -27.18 -29.03 40.47
C ARG A 947 -28.33 -28.22 39.85
N ALA A 948 -28.10 -27.67 38.64
CA ALA A 948 -29.01 -26.77 37.95
C ALA A 948 -30.44 -27.34 37.87
N GLY A 949 -31.42 -26.63 38.43
CA GLY A 949 -32.83 -27.01 38.40
C GLY A 949 -33.26 -28.10 39.40
N LEU A 950 -32.36 -28.70 40.20
CA LEU A 950 -32.69 -29.83 41.08
C LEU A 950 -33.84 -29.54 42.06
N ASN A 951 -33.92 -28.32 42.57
CA ASN A 951 -34.93 -27.92 43.56
C ASN A 951 -36.29 -27.53 42.93
N ALA A 952 -36.43 -27.57 41.60
CA ALA A 952 -37.70 -27.24 40.95
C ALA A 952 -38.80 -28.28 41.23
N MET A 953 -38.41 -29.52 41.52
CA MET A 953 -39.32 -30.61 41.94
C MET A 953 -38.75 -31.33 43.17
N GLN A 954 -39.64 -31.86 44.00
CA GLN A 954 -39.28 -32.56 45.23
C GLN A 954 -38.97 -34.04 44.94
N GLN A 955 -37.83 -34.53 45.42
CA GLN A 955 -37.41 -35.92 45.23
C GLN A 955 -38.25 -36.88 46.08
N MET A 956 -38.71 -38.00 45.50
CA MET A 956 -39.35 -39.09 46.25
C MET A 956 -38.34 -39.98 46.99
N ILE A 957 -38.80 -40.63 48.07
CA ILE A 957 -37.93 -41.46 48.92
C ILE A 957 -38.20 -42.94 48.61
N PRO A 958 -37.23 -43.71 48.07
CA PRO A 958 -37.43 -45.14 47.83
C PRO A 958 -37.63 -45.89 49.16
N CYS A 959 -38.61 -46.80 49.21
CA CYS A 959 -38.80 -47.67 50.37
C CYS A 959 -37.67 -48.71 50.46
N ALA A 960 -36.86 -48.65 51.51
CA ALA A 960 -35.81 -49.65 51.76
C ALA A 960 -36.42 -50.96 52.27
N HIS A 961 -36.43 -52.01 51.44
CA HIS A 961 -36.62 -53.39 51.89
C HIS A 961 -35.28 -54.15 51.73
N PRO A 962 -34.86 -54.98 52.70
CA PRO A 962 -33.57 -55.70 52.66
C PRO A 962 -33.31 -56.58 51.43
N ASP A 963 -34.33 -56.85 50.60
CA ASP A 963 -34.29 -57.82 49.48
C ASP A 963 -34.61 -57.19 48.11
N ARG A 964 -34.57 -55.87 47.95
CA ARG A 964 -34.95 -55.22 46.68
C ARG A 964 -33.92 -54.18 46.22
N GLU A 965 -33.05 -54.57 45.29
CA GLU A 965 -32.12 -53.67 44.56
C GLU A 965 -32.83 -52.65 43.66
N ASN A 966 -34.13 -52.84 43.40
CA ASN A 966 -34.95 -52.02 42.50
C ASN A 966 -36.30 -51.65 43.15
N PRO A 967 -36.37 -50.54 43.92
CA PRO A 967 -37.60 -50.16 44.59
C PRO A 967 -38.68 -49.76 43.57
N ARG A 968 -39.89 -50.29 43.75
CA ARG A 968 -41.10 -49.85 43.05
C ARG A 968 -42.00 -48.98 43.92
N HIS A 969 -41.81 -49.05 45.24
CA HIS A 969 -42.56 -48.30 46.23
C HIS A 969 -41.74 -47.10 46.67
N PHE A 970 -42.33 -45.92 46.59
CA PHE A 970 -41.70 -44.67 46.98
C PHE A 970 -42.60 -43.92 47.93
N LEU A 971 -42.06 -43.44 49.05
CA LEU A 971 -42.74 -42.52 49.94
C LEU A 971 -42.85 -41.16 49.26
N LEU A 972 -44.07 -40.62 49.24
CA LEU A 972 -44.35 -39.26 48.81
C LEU A 972 -44.12 -38.32 50.00
N PRO A 973 -43.08 -37.46 49.97
CA PRO A 973 -42.87 -36.50 51.05
C PRO A 973 -44.00 -35.47 51.08
N LEU A 974 -44.20 -34.84 52.25
CA LEU A 974 -45.13 -33.73 52.37
C LEU A 974 -44.68 -32.55 51.49
N PRO A 975 -45.63 -31.74 50.97
CA PRO A 975 -45.32 -30.51 50.25
C PRO A 975 -44.28 -29.66 51.00
N THR A 976 -43.35 -29.05 50.27
CA THR A 976 -42.29 -28.22 50.86
C THR A 976 -42.88 -27.13 51.77
N GLY A 977 -42.40 -27.05 53.01
CA GLY A 977 -42.88 -26.09 54.01
C GLY A 977 -44.10 -26.56 54.82
N MET A 978 -44.70 -27.70 54.49
CA MET A 978 -45.81 -28.30 55.23
C MET A 978 -45.31 -29.24 56.33
N THR A 979 -45.98 -29.22 57.49
CA THR A 979 -45.70 -30.12 58.61
C THR A 979 -46.77 -31.20 58.73
N GLY A 980 -46.47 -32.28 59.46
CA GLY A 980 -47.40 -33.40 59.66
C GLY A 980 -48.70 -33.06 60.41
N ASP A 981 -48.82 -31.85 60.96
CA ASP A 981 -50.00 -31.37 61.68
C ASP A 981 -50.75 -30.24 60.92
N ALA A 982 -50.34 -29.94 59.68
CA ALA A 982 -50.94 -28.89 58.87
C ALA A 982 -52.41 -29.22 58.52
N PRO A 983 -53.36 -28.28 58.69
CA PRO A 983 -54.77 -28.52 58.40
C PRO A 983 -55.05 -28.81 56.91
N GLU A 984 -54.18 -28.37 56.01
CA GLU A 984 -54.27 -28.68 54.58
C GLU A 984 -54.14 -30.18 54.29
N LEU A 985 -53.58 -30.99 55.21
CA LEU A 985 -53.51 -32.44 55.06
C LEU A 985 -54.86 -33.14 55.13
N PHE A 986 -55.92 -32.43 55.54
CA PHE A 986 -57.29 -32.95 55.44
C PHE A 986 -57.83 -32.93 53.99
N GLY A 987 -57.29 -32.07 53.11
CA GLY A 987 -57.74 -31.92 51.73
C GLY A 987 -57.04 -32.83 50.71
N PHE A 988 -57.21 -32.49 49.43
CA PHE A 988 -56.69 -33.22 48.28
C PHE A 988 -55.64 -32.40 47.51
N PHE A 989 -54.61 -33.07 47.03
CA PHE A 989 -53.53 -32.50 46.25
C PHE A 989 -53.56 -33.04 44.81
N THR A 990 -53.16 -32.18 43.88
CA THR A 990 -52.84 -32.58 42.51
C THR A 990 -51.33 -32.50 42.32
N TYR A 991 -50.73 -33.62 41.94
CA TYR A 991 -49.29 -33.76 41.72
C TYR A 991 -48.94 -33.91 40.23
N GLU A 992 -47.81 -33.31 39.87
CA GLU A 992 -47.02 -33.68 38.70
C GLU A 992 -45.93 -34.65 39.12
N ILE A 993 -45.73 -35.74 38.37
CA ILE A 993 -44.73 -36.78 38.66
C ILE A 993 -43.89 -37.04 37.42
N CYS A 994 -42.56 -37.13 37.55
CA CYS A 994 -41.64 -37.52 36.46
C CYS A 994 -40.45 -38.33 36.98
N VAL A 995 -39.70 -38.94 36.06
CA VAL A 995 -38.32 -39.42 36.32
C VAL A 995 -37.35 -38.27 36.06
N GLY A 996 -36.37 -38.06 36.93
CA GLY A 996 -35.39 -36.98 36.82
C GLY A 996 -33.97 -37.43 37.19
N HIS A 997 -32.97 -36.73 36.64
CA HIS A 997 -31.56 -36.92 36.99
C HIS A 997 -31.28 -36.43 38.41
N LYS A 998 -30.95 -37.37 39.32
CA LYS A 998 -30.69 -37.07 40.73
C LYS A 998 -29.21 -36.80 40.98
N ASP A 999 -28.36 -37.79 40.69
CA ASP A 999 -26.94 -37.79 41.03
C ASP A 999 -26.03 -37.44 39.82
N THR A 1000 -26.63 -37.16 38.65
CA THR A 1000 -25.93 -36.79 37.42
C THR A 1000 -25.87 -35.27 37.23
N TRP A 1001 -24.70 -34.75 36.85
CA TRP A 1001 -24.57 -33.35 36.44
C TRP A 1001 -25.31 -33.11 35.12
N SER A 1002 -26.38 -32.33 35.19
CA SER A 1002 -27.27 -32.04 34.07
C SER A 1002 -27.62 -30.56 34.01
N THR A 1003 -28.00 -30.09 32.81
CA THR A 1003 -28.62 -28.78 32.63
C THR A 1003 -30.03 -28.79 33.23
N ALA A 1004 -30.57 -27.63 33.61
CA ALA A 1004 -31.92 -27.54 34.18
C ALA A 1004 -32.98 -28.09 33.20
N GLN A 1005 -32.85 -27.76 31.91
CA GLN A 1005 -33.75 -28.26 30.86
C GLN A 1005 -33.57 -29.76 30.55
N GLY A 1006 -32.41 -30.33 30.86
CA GLY A 1006 -32.14 -31.76 30.71
C GLY A 1006 -32.52 -32.59 31.93
N ARG A 1007 -32.90 -31.97 33.07
CA ARG A 1007 -33.00 -32.69 34.35
C ARG A 1007 -34.24 -33.54 34.50
N PHE A 1008 -35.42 -33.02 34.15
CA PHE A 1008 -36.69 -33.68 34.40
C PHE A 1008 -37.27 -34.25 33.11
N GLY A 1009 -37.66 -35.51 33.16
CA GLY A 1009 -38.33 -36.22 32.08
C GLY A 1009 -39.78 -35.75 31.89
N ARG A 1010 -40.48 -36.44 31.01
CA ARG A 1010 -41.89 -36.18 30.74
C ARG A 1010 -42.74 -36.46 32.00
N THR A 1011 -43.67 -35.56 32.30
CA THR A 1011 -44.50 -35.61 33.50
C THR A 1011 -45.84 -36.34 33.26
N ILE A 1012 -46.41 -36.88 34.33
CA ILE A 1012 -47.81 -37.30 34.44
C ILE A 1012 -48.52 -36.48 35.50
N ARG A 1013 -49.85 -36.33 35.36
CA ARG A 1013 -50.71 -35.64 36.33
C ARG A 1013 -51.46 -36.67 37.18
N LEU A 1014 -51.40 -36.54 38.50
CA LEU A 1014 -52.12 -37.36 39.48
C LEU A 1014 -52.97 -36.45 40.38
N SER A 1015 -54.29 -36.48 40.24
CA SER A 1015 -55.24 -35.67 41.02
C SER A 1015 -55.94 -36.46 42.12
N GLY A 1016 -56.41 -35.76 43.16
CA GLY A 1016 -57.18 -36.38 44.26
C GLY A 1016 -56.30 -37.11 45.28
N VAL A 1017 -55.03 -36.73 45.40
CA VAL A 1017 -54.08 -37.36 46.32
C VAL A 1017 -54.30 -36.82 47.72
N GLN A 1018 -54.72 -37.68 48.66
CA GLN A 1018 -54.86 -37.32 50.07
C GLN A 1018 -53.66 -37.86 50.86
N HIS A 1019 -52.96 -36.97 51.55
CA HIS A 1019 -51.92 -37.36 52.51
C HIS A 1019 -52.55 -37.94 53.78
N PRO A 1020 -51.80 -38.69 54.60
CA PRO A 1020 -52.30 -39.11 55.90
C PRO A 1020 -52.73 -37.89 56.72
N ALA A 1021 -53.96 -37.93 57.23
CA ALA A 1021 -54.49 -36.83 58.00
C ALA A 1021 -53.64 -36.56 59.27
N PRO A 1022 -53.60 -35.30 59.77
CA PRO A 1022 -52.84 -34.88 60.94
C PRO A 1022 -53.01 -35.78 62.15
N SER A 1023 -52.07 -35.80 63.08
CA SER A 1023 -52.22 -36.63 64.29
C SER A 1023 -53.41 -36.16 65.14
N LEU A 1024 -54.23 -37.09 65.62
CA LEU A 1024 -55.32 -36.77 66.55
C LEU A 1024 -54.76 -36.78 67.97
N VAL A 1025 -54.83 -35.64 68.66
CA VAL A 1025 -54.36 -35.53 70.04
C VAL A 1025 -55.54 -35.69 70.99
N CYS A 1026 -55.40 -36.61 71.94
CA CYS A 1026 -56.33 -36.81 73.05
C CYS A 1026 -55.70 -36.18 74.28
N SER A 1027 -56.33 -35.17 74.87
CA SER A 1027 -55.90 -34.61 76.16
C SER A 1027 -56.86 -35.07 77.24
N VAL A 1028 -56.31 -35.70 78.28
CA VAL A 1028 -57.08 -36.29 79.38
C VAL A 1028 -56.76 -35.54 80.66
N SER A 1029 -57.79 -35.15 81.40
CA SER A 1029 -57.66 -34.59 82.74
C SER A 1029 -58.54 -35.37 83.72
N ARG A 1030 -58.08 -35.49 84.97
CA ARG A 1030 -58.84 -36.15 86.04
C ARG A 1030 -58.88 -35.25 87.27
N ASN A 1031 -60.06 -35.13 87.87
CA ASN A 1031 -60.28 -34.43 89.14
C ASN A 1031 -61.19 -35.26 90.07
N ASP A 1032 -61.60 -34.67 91.18
CA ASP A 1032 -62.52 -35.26 92.16
C ASP A 1032 -63.92 -35.52 91.59
N GLN A 1033 -64.31 -34.81 90.52
CA GLN A 1033 -65.60 -34.99 89.84
C GLN A 1033 -65.57 -36.14 88.82
N GLY A 1034 -64.44 -36.32 88.11
CA GLY A 1034 -64.36 -37.33 87.06
C GLY A 1034 -63.17 -37.21 86.12
N VAL A 1035 -63.30 -37.83 84.95
CA VAL A 1035 -62.34 -37.78 83.83
C VAL A 1035 -62.94 -36.99 82.68
N SER A 1036 -62.22 -35.98 82.19
CA SER A 1036 -62.59 -35.16 81.03
C SER A 1036 -61.59 -35.35 79.90
N VAL A 1037 -62.11 -35.58 78.70
CA VAL A 1037 -61.31 -35.83 77.48
C VAL A 1037 -61.64 -34.76 76.44
N THR A 1038 -60.60 -34.13 75.90
CA THR A 1038 -60.74 -33.13 74.83
C THR A 1038 -59.91 -33.50 73.59
N ALA A 1039 -60.45 -33.25 72.39
CA ALA A 1039 -59.74 -33.49 71.13
C ALA A 1039 -60.19 -32.52 70.01
N PRO A 1040 -59.27 -32.10 69.12
CA PRO A 1040 -59.59 -31.22 68.00
C PRO A 1040 -60.22 -31.97 66.82
N TYR A 1041 -61.26 -31.39 66.21
CA TYR A 1041 -61.92 -31.90 64.99
C TYR A 1041 -61.15 -31.54 63.71
N ALA A 1042 -61.38 -32.30 62.66
CA ALA A 1042 -60.92 -32.01 61.31
C ALA A 1042 -61.57 -30.74 60.74
N ARG A 1043 -60.79 -29.98 59.96
CA ARG A 1043 -61.22 -28.72 59.35
C ARG A 1043 -60.74 -28.59 57.91
N ALA A 1044 -61.58 -28.03 57.06
CA ALA A 1044 -61.20 -27.64 55.70
C ALA A 1044 -60.55 -26.25 55.74
N VAL A 1045 -59.41 -26.11 55.07
CA VAL A 1045 -58.72 -24.82 54.90
C VAL A 1045 -58.43 -24.61 53.41
N LEU A 1046 -58.54 -23.38 52.93
CA LEU A 1046 -58.10 -22.95 51.60
C LEU A 1046 -57.41 -21.58 51.72
N GLU A 1047 -56.18 -21.48 51.22
CA GLU A 1047 -55.36 -20.24 51.30
C GLU A 1047 -55.25 -19.65 52.73
N GLY A 1048 -55.15 -20.52 53.74
CA GLY A 1048 -55.09 -20.14 55.15
C GLY A 1048 -56.43 -19.74 55.78
N LYS A 1049 -57.52 -19.72 55.02
CA LYS A 1049 -58.87 -19.47 55.52
C LYS A 1049 -59.59 -20.78 55.84
N GLU A 1050 -60.14 -20.86 57.05
CA GLU A 1050 -60.96 -21.99 57.48
C GLU A 1050 -62.37 -21.93 56.86
N LEU A 1051 -62.83 -23.07 56.33
CA LEU A 1051 -64.09 -23.20 55.59
C LEU A 1051 -65.15 -24.07 56.32
N THR A 1052 -64.81 -24.63 57.47
CA THR A 1052 -65.70 -25.47 58.31
C THR A 1052 -66.30 -24.65 59.45
N THR A 1053 -67.62 -24.74 59.67
CA THR A 1053 -68.29 -24.14 60.85
C THR A 1053 -68.86 -25.23 61.74
N GLY A 1054 -68.45 -25.27 63.01
CA GLY A 1054 -68.84 -26.34 63.93
C GLY A 1054 -68.06 -27.64 63.68
N PHE A 1055 -68.74 -28.79 63.78
CA PHE A 1055 -68.13 -30.11 63.58
C PHE A 1055 -68.69 -30.78 62.31
N ALA A 1056 -67.83 -31.02 61.30
CA ALA A 1056 -68.19 -31.77 60.09
C ALA A 1056 -68.01 -33.28 60.25
N THR A 1057 -67.03 -33.70 61.06
CA THR A 1057 -66.76 -35.10 61.43
C THR A 1057 -67.41 -35.47 62.77
N GLU A 1058 -67.41 -36.76 63.09
CA GLU A 1058 -67.90 -37.26 64.37
C GLU A 1058 -66.75 -37.86 65.21
N ALA A 1059 -66.60 -37.46 66.48
CA ALA A 1059 -65.54 -37.95 67.35
C ALA A 1059 -66.11 -38.66 68.59
N TRP A 1060 -65.45 -39.75 68.98
CA TRP A 1060 -65.82 -40.59 70.13
C TRP A 1060 -64.62 -40.80 71.04
N ALA A 1061 -64.82 -40.61 72.34
CA ALA A 1061 -63.83 -40.89 73.36
C ALA A 1061 -64.10 -42.27 73.98
N LEU A 1062 -63.05 -43.08 74.11
CA LEU A 1062 -63.08 -44.46 74.59
C LEU A 1062 -62.24 -44.55 75.86
N LEU A 1063 -62.84 -45.03 76.94
CA LEU A 1063 -62.20 -45.22 78.24
C LEU A 1063 -61.85 -46.70 78.44
N TYR A 1064 -60.58 -46.99 78.71
CA TYR A 1064 -60.03 -48.32 78.90
C TYR A 1064 -59.53 -48.51 80.33
N ALA A 1065 -59.57 -49.75 80.82
CA ALA A 1065 -58.84 -50.22 81.99
C ALA A 1065 -57.71 -51.16 81.58
N GLN A 1066 -56.54 -51.02 82.20
CA GLN A 1066 -55.44 -51.96 82.04
C GLN A 1066 -55.62 -53.15 82.99
N VAL A 1067 -55.62 -54.36 82.44
CA VAL A 1067 -55.65 -55.61 83.21
C VAL A 1067 -54.46 -56.48 82.85
N LYS A 1068 -53.87 -57.09 83.87
CA LYS A 1068 -52.71 -57.97 83.72
C LYS A 1068 -53.14 -59.33 83.18
N THR A 1069 -52.38 -59.89 82.25
CA THR A 1069 -52.64 -61.23 81.70
C THR A 1069 -52.41 -62.30 82.78
N VAL A 1070 -53.10 -63.44 82.66
CA VAL A 1070 -53.03 -64.54 83.64
C VAL A 1070 -51.61 -65.10 83.81
N ASP A 1071 -50.78 -65.03 82.76
CA ASP A 1071 -49.37 -65.44 82.81
C ASP A 1071 -48.43 -64.39 83.44
N ASN A 1072 -48.98 -63.25 83.89
CA ASN A 1072 -48.27 -62.11 84.48
C ASN A 1072 -47.21 -61.45 83.56
N LYS A 1073 -47.19 -61.76 82.26
CA LYS A 1073 -46.15 -61.29 81.35
C LYS A 1073 -46.48 -59.98 80.63
N ASP A 1074 -47.74 -59.56 80.57
CA ASP A 1074 -48.17 -58.40 79.83
C ASP A 1074 -49.48 -57.80 80.40
N HIS A 1075 -49.89 -56.64 79.89
CA HIS A 1075 -51.19 -56.04 80.16
C HIS A 1075 -52.07 -56.05 78.89
N ARG A 1076 -53.38 -55.94 79.07
CA ARG A 1076 -54.39 -55.78 78.02
C ARG A 1076 -55.32 -54.62 78.39
N ASN A 1077 -55.76 -53.89 77.38
CA ASN A 1077 -56.74 -52.81 77.54
C ASN A 1077 -58.15 -53.38 77.33
N ILE A 1078 -59.01 -53.23 78.34
CA ILE A 1078 -60.44 -53.57 78.27
C ILE A 1078 -61.23 -52.28 78.16
N LEU A 1079 -62.07 -52.16 77.12
CA LEU A 1079 -62.93 -51.00 76.92
C LEU A 1079 -64.03 -51.01 77.99
N LEU A 1080 -64.09 -49.96 78.80
CA LEU A 1080 -65.11 -49.78 79.84
C LEU A 1080 -66.34 -49.06 79.30
N SER A 1081 -66.12 -47.98 78.54
CA SER A 1081 -67.18 -47.08 78.08
C SER A 1081 -66.71 -46.28 76.85
N ARG A 1082 -67.66 -45.84 76.03
CA ARG A 1082 -67.43 -44.95 74.90
C ARG A 1082 -68.49 -43.85 74.87
N LYS A 1083 -68.10 -42.62 74.61
CA LYS A 1083 -69.00 -41.46 74.53
C LYS A 1083 -68.73 -40.64 73.27
N ARG A 1084 -69.81 -40.22 72.61
CA ARG A 1084 -69.73 -39.22 71.54
C ARG A 1084 -69.32 -37.88 72.13
N MET A 1085 -68.36 -37.20 71.48
CA MET A 1085 -67.88 -35.90 71.91
C MET A 1085 -68.81 -34.79 71.41
N GLY A 1086 -69.04 -33.77 72.23
CA GLY A 1086 -69.93 -32.64 71.93
C GLY A 1086 -69.28 -31.28 72.22
N ILE A 1087 -70.04 -30.19 72.03
CA ILE A 1087 -69.61 -28.83 72.35
C ILE A 1087 -69.65 -28.64 73.87
N GLY A 1088 -68.52 -28.26 74.48
CA GLY A 1088 -68.42 -27.99 75.92
C GLY A 1088 -69.30 -26.83 76.38
N HIS A 1089 -69.82 -26.90 77.61
CA HIS A 1089 -70.77 -25.93 78.19
C HIS A 1089 -70.12 -24.71 78.89
N ASN A 1090 -68.85 -24.38 78.63
CA ASN A 1090 -68.15 -23.28 79.31
C ASN A 1090 -67.79 -22.11 78.38
N ASP A 1091 -67.95 -20.88 78.88
CA ASP A 1091 -67.85 -19.53 78.28
C ASP A 1091 -66.54 -19.14 77.56
N PHE A 1092 -65.66 -20.08 77.19
CA PHE A 1092 -64.46 -19.76 76.42
C PHE A 1092 -64.75 -19.74 74.91
N MET A 1093 -65.08 -18.54 74.41
CA MET A 1093 -65.35 -18.21 72.99
C MET A 1093 -64.22 -18.52 71.98
N TYR A 1094 -63.11 -19.15 72.40
CA TYR A 1094 -61.90 -19.35 71.60
C TYR A 1094 -61.64 -20.81 71.15
N LEU A 1095 -62.47 -21.78 71.53
CA LEU A 1095 -62.30 -23.21 71.20
C LEU A 1095 -63.37 -23.71 70.21
N GLN A 1096 -63.52 -23.07 69.05
CA GLN A 1096 -64.61 -23.36 68.11
C GLN A 1096 -64.61 -24.77 67.49
N HIS A 1097 -63.55 -25.57 67.67
CA HIS A 1097 -63.38 -26.87 67.00
C HIS A 1097 -62.80 -27.97 67.89
N VAL A 1098 -63.00 -27.89 69.22
CA VAL A 1098 -62.57 -28.93 70.17
C VAL A 1098 -63.78 -29.62 70.78
N GLY A 1099 -63.84 -30.94 70.66
CA GLY A 1099 -64.86 -31.77 71.31
C GLY A 1099 -64.51 -32.08 72.76
N ILE A 1100 -65.54 -32.29 73.58
CA ILE A 1100 -65.39 -32.71 74.99
C ILE A 1100 -66.28 -33.93 75.27
N ALA A 1101 -65.77 -34.87 76.07
CA ALA A 1101 -66.52 -35.96 76.66
C ALA A 1101 -66.08 -36.20 78.12
N ASP A 1102 -67.05 -36.34 79.03
CA ASP A 1102 -66.81 -36.45 80.47
C ASP A 1102 -67.41 -37.73 81.05
N TRP A 1103 -66.72 -38.35 82.01
CA TRP A 1103 -67.22 -39.43 82.86
C TRP A 1103 -67.13 -39.03 84.31
N ILE A 1104 -68.21 -39.21 85.08
CA ILE A 1104 -68.18 -38.99 86.53
C ILE A 1104 -67.56 -40.20 87.24
N ASN A 1105 -66.90 -39.99 88.38
CA ASN A 1105 -66.16 -41.06 89.07
C ASN A 1105 -67.04 -42.29 89.41
N ASN A 1106 -68.30 -42.10 89.78
CA ASN A 1106 -69.22 -43.23 90.06
C ASN A 1106 -69.47 -44.10 88.83
N GLU A 1107 -69.61 -43.49 87.64
CA GLU A 1107 -69.82 -44.21 86.37
C GLU A 1107 -68.63 -45.11 86.05
N ILE A 1108 -67.41 -44.65 86.31
CA ILE A 1108 -66.17 -45.40 86.08
C ILE A 1108 -66.08 -46.60 87.05
N ILE A 1109 -66.37 -46.39 88.34
CA ILE A 1109 -66.33 -47.44 89.36
C ILE A 1109 -67.37 -48.53 89.07
N ASP A 1110 -68.57 -48.13 88.66
CA ASP A 1110 -69.64 -49.07 88.29
C ASP A 1110 -69.23 -49.91 87.05
N SER A 1111 -68.65 -49.28 86.02
CA SER A 1111 -68.13 -50.00 84.85
C SER A 1111 -67.01 -50.97 85.22
N LEU A 1112 -66.04 -50.57 86.06
CA LEU A 1112 -64.97 -51.46 86.54
C LEU A 1112 -65.55 -52.67 87.30
N GLY A 1113 -66.55 -52.43 88.17
CA GLY A 1113 -67.25 -53.46 88.91
C GLY A 1113 -67.98 -54.47 88.03
N GLN A 1114 -68.61 -54.02 86.93
CA GLN A 1114 -69.26 -54.90 85.95
C GLN A 1114 -68.31 -55.90 85.29
N TYR A 1115 -67.05 -55.49 85.07
CA TYR A 1115 -66.01 -56.36 84.52
C TYR A 1115 -65.20 -57.11 85.59
N GLY A 1116 -65.51 -56.92 86.87
CA GLY A 1116 -64.77 -57.53 87.99
C GLY A 1116 -63.35 -56.99 88.16
N ILE A 1117 -63.09 -55.77 87.69
CA ILE A 1117 -61.78 -55.10 87.71
C ILE A 1117 -61.68 -54.24 88.98
N ASP A 1118 -60.48 -54.13 89.57
CA ASP A 1118 -60.24 -53.29 90.76
C ASP A 1118 -60.66 -51.83 90.49
N LYS A 1119 -61.33 -51.21 91.47
CA LYS A 1119 -61.75 -49.79 91.42
C LYS A 1119 -60.57 -48.81 91.27
N ASN A 1120 -59.37 -49.26 91.61
CA ASN A 1120 -58.12 -48.51 91.48
C ASN A 1120 -57.31 -48.91 90.24
N ALA A 1121 -57.88 -49.70 89.31
CA ALA A 1121 -57.17 -50.08 88.10
C ALA A 1121 -56.72 -48.84 87.31
N PRO A 1122 -55.50 -48.86 86.74
CA PRO A 1122 -55.06 -47.82 85.82
C PRO A 1122 -56.03 -47.71 84.65
N LEU A 1123 -56.26 -46.47 84.21
CA LEU A 1123 -57.16 -46.14 83.13
C LEU A 1123 -56.40 -45.43 82.02
N SER A 1124 -56.87 -45.58 80.79
CA SER A 1124 -56.38 -44.82 79.65
C SER A 1124 -57.52 -44.43 78.71
N CYS A 1125 -57.37 -43.34 77.99
CA CYS A 1125 -58.34 -42.89 77.01
C CYS A 1125 -57.76 -42.86 75.60
N MET A 1126 -58.62 -43.07 74.62
CA MET A 1126 -58.32 -42.88 73.20
C MET A 1126 -59.51 -42.21 72.53
N VAL A 1127 -59.26 -41.36 71.54
CA VAL A 1127 -60.30 -40.74 70.71
C VAL A 1127 -60.22 -41.31 69.30
N ILE A 1128 -61.38 -41.62 68.74
CA ILE A 1128 -61.55 -42.03 67.35
C ILE A 1128 -62.43 -41.00 66.65
N GLU A 1129 -61.94 -40.47 65.54
CA GLU A 1129 -62.66 -39.55 64.68
C GLU A 1129 -63.10 -40.27 63.39
N LEU A 1130 -64.36 -40.07 63.01
CA LEU A 1130 -65.07 -40.71 61.92
C LEU A 1130 -65.42 -39.66 60.85
N LEU A 1131 -65.37 -40.07 59.58
CA LEU A 1131 -65.87 -39.23 58.48
C LEU A 1131 -67.39 -39.07 58.56
N PRO A 1132 -67.96 -37.96 58.05
CA PRO A 1132 -69.40 -37.77 57.99
C PRO A 1132 -70.06 -38.88 57.17
N ASN A 1133 -71.20 -39.36 57.67
CA ASN A 1133 -72.08 -40.31 56.99
C ASN A 1133 -73.46 -39.65 56.79
N THR A 1134 -74.15 -39.98 55.69
CA THR A 1134 -75.47 -39.41 55.38
C THR A 1134 -76.54 -39.81 56.40
N GLU A 1135 -76.39 -41.00 57.00
CA GLU A 1135 -77.18 -41.48 58.12
C GLU A 1135 -76.23 -41.81 59.28
N PRO A 1136 -76.33 -41.13 60.45
CA PRO A 1136 -75.45 -41.41 61.58
C PRO A 1136 -75.75 -42.79 62.18
N ASP A 1137 -74.73 -43.64 62.27
CA ASP A 1137 -74.83 -44.92 62.96
C ASP A 1137 -75.11 -44.70 64.45
N SER A 1138 -75.93 -45.58 65.04
CA SER A 1138 -76.25 -45.48 66.47
C SER A 1138 -75.06 -45.85 67.35
N ASP A 1139 -74.20 -46.76 66.88
CA ASP A 1139 -73.03 -47.26 67.61
C ASP A 1139 -71.85 -47.61 66.68
N PRO A 1140 -71.21 -46.61 66.03
CA PRO A 1140 -70.23 -46.81 64.95
C PRO A 1140 -68.92 -47.49 65.39
N LEU A 1141 -68.67 -47.60 66.70
CA LEU A 1141 -67.48 -48.24 67.28
C LEU A 1141 -67.82 -49.51 68.06
N GLY A 1142 -69.02 -50.05 67.87
CA GLY A 1142 -69.50 -51.27 68.50
C GLY A 1142 -70.29 -52.14 67.54
N GLY A 1143 -71.62 -52.15 67.67
CA GLY A 1143 -72.51 -52.95 66.84
C GLY A 1143 -72.39 -52.63 65.34
N ASP A 1144 -72.12 -51.36 65.03
CA ASP A 1144 -72.03 -50.84 63.66
C ASP A 1144 -70.57 -50.64 63.20
N LEU A 1145 -69.60 -51.32 63.83
CA LEU A 1145 -68.19 -51.18 63.49
C LEU A 1145 -67.91 -51.61 62.04
N GLY A 1146 -67.37 -50.69 61.24
CA GLY A 1146 -66.99 -50.91 59.84
C GLY A 1146 -67.97 -50.33 58.82
N TYR A 1147 -69.15 -49.85 59.25
CA TYR A 1147 -70.10 -49.15 58.37
C TYR A 1147 -69.71 -47.70 58.10
N THR A 1148 -69.13 -47.02 59.10
CA THR A 1148 -68.54 -45.68 58.94
C THR A 1148 -67.01 -45.74 58.94
N ARG A 1149 -66.37 -44.99 58.02
CA ARG A 1149 -64.91 -44.98 57.87
C ARG A 1149 -64.24 -44.20 59.00
N ILE A 1150 -63.30 -44.85 59.69
CA ILE A 1150 -62.40 -44.19 60.63
C ILE A 1150 -61.51 -43.21 59.88
N TYR A 1151 -61.58 -41.94 60.25
CA TYR A 1151 -60.74 -40.90 59.67
C TYR A 1151 -59.38 -40.87 60.36
N ARG A 1152 -59.38 -40.81 61.71
CA ARG A 1152 -58.17 -40.73 62.53
C ARG A 1152 -58.36 -41.40 63.89
N THR A 1153 -57.27 -41.88 64.46
CA THR A 1153 -57.21 -42.40 65.83
C THR A 1153 -56.13 -41.67 66.61
N SER A 1154 -56.40 -41.33 67.87
CA SER A 1154 -55.39 -40.77 68.75
C SER A 1154 -54.46 -41.86 69.27
N GLN A 1155 -53.38 -41.44 69.92
CA GLN A 1155 -52.65 -42.35 70.80
C GLN A 1155 -53.50 -42.72 72.02
N LEU A 1156 -53.11 -43.80 72.69
CA LEU A 1156 -53.65 -44.16 73.99
C LEU A 1156 -52.96 -43.30 75.04
N GLU A 1157 -53.74 -42.50 75.76
CA GLU A 1157 -53.24 -41.55 76.76
C GLU A 1157 -53.59 -42.06 78.16
N PRO A 1158 -52.64 -42.12 79.11
CA PRO A 1158 -52.93 -42.58 80.45
C PRO A 1158 -53.77 -41.52 81.17
N VAL A 1159 -54.78 -41.96 81.91
CA VAL A 1159 -55.53 -41.07 82.79
C VAL A 1159 -54.64 -40.77 84.01
N PRO A 1160 -54.34 -39.49 84.31
CA PRO A 1160 -53.51 -39.15 85.45
C PRO A 1160 -54.15 -39.56 86.79
N GLU A 1161 -53.31 -39.88 87.77
CA GLU A 1161 -53.77 -40.09 89.15
C GLU A 1161 -54.32 -38.78 89.73
N VAL A 1162 -55.27 -38.89 90.67
CA VAL A 1162 -55.83 -37.72 91.34
C VAL A 1162 -54.78 -37.15 92.29
N CYS A 1163 -54.13 -36.06 91.92
CA CYS A 1163 -53.30 -35.28 92.84
C CYS A 1163 -54.20 -34.68 93.92
N CYS A 1164 -54.32 -35.31 95.09
CA CYS A 1164 -54.87 -34.63 96.26
C CYS A 1164 -53.78 -34.42 97.31
N VAL A 1165 -53.77 -33.23 97.92
CA VAL A 1165 -52.73 -32.80 98.86
C VAL A 1165 -52.79 -33.56 100.21
N ASN A 1166 -53.77 -34.46 100.36
CA ASN A 1166 -53.95 -35.36 101.52
C ASN A 1166 -54.16 -36.83 101.09
N CYS A 1167 -53.61 -37.19 99.95
CA CYS A 1167 -53.34 -38.55 99.51
C CYS A 1167 -51.86 -38.61 99.09
#